data_AF-A0A9D6F2N3-F1
#
_entry.id   AF-A0A9D6F2N3-F1
#
_cell.length_a   1.000
_cell.length_b   1.000
_cell.length_c   1.000
_cell.angle_alpha   90.00
_cell.angle_beta   90.00
_cell.angle_gamma   90.00
#
_symmetry.space_group_name_H-M   'P 1'
#
loop_
_entity.id
_entity.type
_entity.pdbx_description
1 polymer ?
#
loop_
_entity_poly.entity_id
_entity_poly.type
_entity_poly.pdbx_seq_one_letter_code
_entity_poly.pdbx_strand_id
1 'polypeptide(L)'
;MNTQIDRRVNRIVVHCEGNLDGCGSPELVETIESLVDGATPVVLDLAGVPALTEAGVRTLRQAFEAASDRQATVAPDGPSVLRLANATSAVQNILDISGFTERLAGWRVEKPEASRTYRRLLPRVREIFPTPVSDPLHDAYFVQSVARALDHVDQLKNGHPYLGKQVPLDYDAARAVTLPVAMSSLETVIGEVADYLQGQVNWGHSHTQAQVIPPVTIGSILGQMFGAIYNPNLLWDAYSHRVAQAEIELAAMCAGLVGYDPQQAAGISTFGGTGTELYGVKIGVEKAQPGAFRTGVRGVFKVVSSDASHYCKLNVAAWLGLGLESVVSIPTDNDNSMKLAALEATLRDIFERGEQVACIIATMGTTDAFGLDNVEAIVRMRDELANEYRLPYRPHVHADAVIGWPWAVFNDYDFADNPMDFPPRTLRSLWDARTMLRGLHLADSIGIDFHKTGYGPIVSSLFLCKDHADLSLISRDPAQMPYLFQFGNYHPGIYTLETSRSGGAVLAALANFKLLGKEGYRVILGHIVTMAEVLRAKLEKAPHACLVNDSNHGMVTLFRVYPDGVDANLAYHEETTRPKKVDKLQAHNAYNRRVFEALRRQVERGDGMNLGLTAQYRLSPTGCPIVALKSFVMSPFVDEAAMDYLLACVEKARREVNEPAMPRSIPELKEQ
;
A
#
# COMPACT_ATOMS: atom_id res chain seq x y z
N MET A 1 -45.90 -31.42 -21.18
CA MET A 1 -45.00 -30.71 -22.12
C MET A 1 -45.30 -31.22 -23.52
N ASN A 2 -45.39 -30.36 -24.54
CA ASN A 2 -45.63 -30.79 -25.92
C ASN A 2 -44.32 -30.86 -26.71
N THR A 3 -44.13 -31.94 -27.46
CA THR A 3 -42.97 -32.14 -28.33
C THR A 3 -43.39 -32.31 -29.78
N GLN A 4 -42.81 -31.52 -30.68
CA GLN A 4 -42.99 -31.69 -32.12
C GLN A 4 -41.66 -32.07 -32.78
N ILE A 5 -41.66 -33.12 -33.59
CA ILE A 5 -40.46 -33.66 -34.24
C ILE A 5 -40.42 -33.19 -35.69
N ASP A 6 -39.38 -32.45 -36.06
CA ASP A 6 -39.08 -32.01 -37.42
C ASP A 6 -37.82 -32.74 -37.93
N ARG A 7 -38.00 -33.63 -38.92
CA ARG A 7 -36.89 -34.38 -39.52
C ARG A 7 -36.34 -33.62 -40.72
N ARG A 8 -35.13 -33.09 -40.58
CA ARG A 8 -34.39 -32.40 -41.65
C ARG A 8 -33.32 -33.30 -42.24
N VAL A 9 -32.85 -32.93 -43.43
CA VAL A 9 -31.84 -33.69 -44.21
C VAL A 9 -30.56 -33.97 -43.42
N ASN A 10 -30.19 -33.13 -42.44
CA ASN A 10 -28.94 -33.24 -41.69
C ASN A 10 -29.11 -33.27 -40.15
N ARG A 11 -30.35 -33.27 -39.64
CA ARG A 11 -30.65 -33.33 -38.20
C ARG A 11 -32.14 -33.58 -37.94
N ILE A 12 -32.46 -34.11 -36.78
CA ILE A 12 -33.82 -34.18 -36.25
C ILE A 12 -33.96 -33.07 -35.21
N VAL A 13 -34.95 -32.20 -35.32
CA VAL A 13 -35.22 -31.14 -34.34
C VAL A 13 -36.44 -31.52 -33.53
N VAL A 14 -36.32 -31.53 -32.20
CA VAL A 14 -37.40 -31.77 -31.26
C VAL A 14 -37.76 -30.42 -30.63
N HIS A 15 -38.83 -29.81 -31.12
CA HIS A 15 -39.34 -28.54 -30.62
C HIS A 15 -40.12 -28.78 -29.32
N CYS A 16 -39.66 -28.13 -28.25
CA CYS A 16 -40.22 -28.24 -26.91
C CYS A 16 -41.10 -27.02 -26.60
N GLU A 17 -42.37 -27.26 -26.31
CA GLU A 17 -43.33 -26.20 -25.93
C GLU A 17 -43.98 -26.46 -24.56
N GLY A 18 -44.03 -25.39 -23.76
CA GLY A 18 -44.60 -25.41 -22.40
C GLY A 18 -43.54 -25.48 -21.29
N ASN A 19 -44.01 -25.53 -20.04
CA ASN A 19 -43.13 -25.58 -18.87
C ASN A 19 -42.41 -26.93 -18.77
N LEU A 20 -41.11 -26.88 -18.46
CA LEU A 20 -40.31 -28.06 -18.18
C LEU A 20 -40.21 -28.21 -16.65
N ASP A 21 -41.26 -28.78 -16.07
CA ASP A 21 -41.50 -28.86 -14.62
C ASP A 21 -41.42 -30.28 -14.02
N GLY A 22 -41.05 -31.26 -14.84
CA GLY A 22 -40.98 -32.68 -14.48
C GLY A 22 -42.24 -33.48 -14.85
N CYS A 23 -43.38 -32.82 -15.13
CA CYS A 23 -44.58 -33.50 -15.62
C CYS A 23 -44.44 -33.81 -17.13
N GLY A 24 -44.27 -35.11 -17.45
CA GLY A 24 -43.95 -35.61 -18.80
C GLY A 24 -42.49 -36.07 -18.97
N SER A 25 -41.75 -36.23 -17.87
CA SER A 25 -40.35 -36.67 -17.90
C SER A 25 -40.10 -38.01 -18.61
N PRO A 26 -40.96 -39.05 -18.52
CA PRO A 26 -40.69 -40.31 -19.23
C PRO A 26 -40.87 -40.15 -20.75
N GLU A 27 -41.90 -39.41 -21.18
CA GLU A 27 -42.26 -39.25 -22.59
C GLU A 27 -41.17 -38.51 -23.38
N LEU A 28 -40.56 -37.46 -22.81
CA LEU A 28 -39.47 -36.72 -23.45
C LEU A 28 -38.21 -37.59 -23.59
N VAL A 29 -37.88 -38.35 -22.53
CA VAL A 29 -36.71 -39.23 -22.50
C VAL A 29 -36.88 -40.38 -23.51
N GLU A 30 -38.03 -41.06 -23.52
CA GLU A 30 -38.35 -42.12 -24.48
C GLU A 30 -38.37 -41.59 -25.91
N THR A 31 -38.92 -40.39 -26.13
CA THR A 31 -38.94 -39.75 -27.45
C THR A 31 -37.51 -39.52 -27.96
N ILE A 32 -36.65 -38.94 -27.12
CA ILE A 32 -35.25 -38.68 -27.48
C ILE A 32 -34.51 -39.99 -27.73
N GLU A 33 -34.66 -40.99 -26.85
CA GLU A 33 -34.03 -42.30 -27.01
C GLU A 33 -34.43 -42.99 -28.31
N SER A 34 -35.71 -42.92 -28.70
CA SER A 34 -36.22 -43.50 -29.95
C SER A 34 -35.68 -42.84 -31.22
N LEU A 35 -35.22 -41.59 -31.13
CA LEU A 35 -34.71 -40.81 -32.27
C LEU A 35 -33.21 -40.96 -32.48
N VAL A 36 -32.47 -41.56 -31.54
CA VAL A 36 -31.04 -41.82 -31.68
C VAL A 36 -30.83 -43.05 -32.56
N ASP A 37 -30.48 -42.79 -33.83
CA ASP A 37 -30.21 -43.81 -34.87
C ASP A 37 -28.71 -44.01 -35.16
N GLY A 38 -27.83 -43.29 -34.46
CA GLY A 38 -26.38 -43.38 -34.59
C GLY A 38 -25.76 -42.52 -35.70
N ALA A 39 -26.57 -41.92 -36.58
CA ALA A 39 -26.08 -41.17 -37.75
C ALA A 39 -26.59 -39.73 -37.80
N THR A 40 -27.80 -39.46 -37.31
CA THR A 40 -28.47 -38.17 -37.46
C THR A 40 -28.47 -37.40 -36.14
N PRO A 41 -27.87 -36.19 -36.06
CA PRO A 41 -27.92 -35.38 -34.85
C PRO A 41 -29.37 -35.03 -34.45
N VAL A 42 -29.72 -35.21 -33.18
CA VAL A 42 -30.98 -34.79 -32.56
C VAL A 42 -30.75 -33.46 -31.85
N VAL A 43 -31.56 -32.44 -32.14
CA VAL A 43 -31.47 -31.10 -31.54
C VAL A 43 -32.74 -30.82 -30.77
N LEU A 44 -32.61 -30.65 -29.45
CA LEU A 44 -33.67 -30.21 -28.57
C LEU A 44 -33.77 -28.68 -28.62
N ASP A 45 -34.83 -28.17 -29.25
CA ASP A 45 -35.08 -26.74 -29.41
C ASP A 45 -35.99 -26.24 -28.29
N LEU A 46 -35.43 -25.38 -27.43
CA LEU A 46 -36.08 -24.88 -26.22
C LEU A 46 -36.71 -23.49 -26.40
N ALA A 47 -36.86 -23.00 -27.63
CA ALA A 47 -37.45 -21.68 -27.91
C ALA A 47 -38.87 -21.52 -27.32
N GLY A 48 -39.65 -22.61 -27.26
CA GLY A 48 -41.01 -22.65 -26.72
C GLY A 48 -41.10 -22.93 -25.21
N VAL A 49 -39.97 -22.97 -24.50
CA VAL A 49 -39.92 -23.24 -23.05
C VAL A 49 -39.74 -21.92 -22.28
N PRO A 50 -40.79 -21.40 -21.63
CA PRO A 50 -40.73 -20.12 -20.95
C PRO A 50 -40.06 -20.21 -19.57
N ALA A 51 -40.06 -21.39 -18.94
CA ALA A 51 -39.48 -21.61 -17.62
C ALA A 51 -39.00 -23.06 -17.44
N LEU A 52 -37.93 -23.22 -16.64
CA LEU A 52 -37.30 -24.48 -16.29
C LEU A 52 -37.24 -24.62 -14.77
N THR A 53 -37.72 -25.74 -14.22
CA THR A 53 -37.61 -26.02 -12.77
C THR A 53 -36.44 -26.96 -12.48
N GLU A 54 -36.11 -27.17 -11.20
CA GLU A 54 -35.12 -28.18 -10.78
C GLU A 54 -35.50 -29.59 -11.27
N ALA A 55 -36.78 -29.95 -11.23
CA ALA A 55 -37.26 -31.22 -11.77
C ALA A 55 -37.07 -31.29 -13.30
N GLY A 56 -37.24 -30.17 -14.00
CA GLY A 56 -36.95 -30.06 -15.43
C GLY A 56 -35.47 -30.22 -15.78
N VAL A 57 -34.56 -29.65 -14.98
CA VAL A 57 -33.11 -29.87 -15.14
C VAL A 57 -32.76 -31.36 -15.01
N ARG A 58 -33.39 -32.07 -14.06
CA ARG A 58 -33.22 -33.53 -13.93
C ARG A 58 -33.74 -34.29 -15.14
N THR A 59 -34.89 -33.91 -15.70
CA THR A 59 -35.42 -34.53 -16.93
C THR A 59 -34.47 -34.34 -18.12
N LEU A 60 -33.92 -33.13 -18.30
CA LEU A 60 -32.93 -32.88 -19.35
C LEU A 60 -31.70 -33.77 -19.15
N ARG A 61 -31.25 -33.95 -17.91
CA ARG A 61 -30.12 -34.84 -17.60
C ARG A 61 -30.40 -36.28 -18.00
N GLN A 62 -31.56 -36.81 -17.62
CA GLN A 62 -31.98 -38.17 -17.98
C GLN A 62 -32.08 -38.36 -19.49
N ALA A 63 -32.56 -37.35 -20.23
CA ALA A 63 -32.63 -37.41 -21.68
C ALA A 63 -31.24 -37.47 -22.35
N PHE A 64 -30.27 -36.73 -21.82
CA PHE A 64 -28.88 -36.77 -22.29
C PHE A 64 -28.20 -38.10 -21.97
N GLU A 65 -28.44 -38.65 -20.79
CA GLU A 65 -27.95 -39.98 -20.38
C GLU A 65 -28.53 -41.08 -21.27
N ALA A 66 -29.85 -41.13 -21.45
CA ALA A 66 -30.51 -42.10 -22.32
C ALA A 66 -30.04 -42.01 -23.79
N ALA A 67 -29.87 -40.79 -24.32
CA ALA A 67 -29.34 -40.59 -25.66
C ALA A 67 -27.89 -41.09 -25.79
N SER A 68 -27.07 -40.90 -24.76
CA SER A 68 -25.69 -41.38 -24.72
C SER A 68 -25.60 -42.91 -24.66
N ASP A 69 -26.40 -43.55 -23.81
CA ASP A 69 -26.46 -45.00 -23.68
C ASP A 69 -26.95 -45.67 -24.97
N ARG A 70 -27.97 -45.07 -25.60
CA ARG A 70 -28.46 -45.50 -26.91
C ARG A 70 -27.39 -45.34 -27.99
N GLN A 71 -26.69 -44.21 -28.03
CA GLN A 71 -25.60 -43.97 -28.98
C GLN A 71 -24.49 -45.01 -28.84
N ALA A 72 -24.08 -45.32 -27.61
CA ALA A 72 -23.06 -46.34 -27.34
C ALA A 72 -23.47 -47.73 -27.85
N THR A 73 -24.77 -48.00 -27.93
CA THR A 73 -25.31 -49.28 -28.43
C THR A 73 -25.40 -49.33 -29.96
N VAL A 74 -25.78 -48.22 -30.60
CA VAL A 74 -26.14 -48.19 -32.03
C VAL A 74 -24.97 -47.72 -32.92
N ALA A 75 -24.09 -46.86 -32.42
CA ALA A 75 -22.90 -46.38 -33.13
C ALA A 75 -21.80 -45.93 -32.12
N PRO A 76 -20.99 -46.87 -31.61
CA PRO A 76 -20.03 -46.65 -30.52
C PRO A 76 -18.97 -45.58 -30.81
N ASP A 77 -18.58 -45.44 -32.08
CA ASP A 77 -17.57 -44.49 -32.55
C ASP A 77 -18.18 -43.23 -33.22
N GLY A 78 -19.51 -43.03 -33.10
CA GLY A 78 -20.24 -41.91 -33.70
C GLY A 78 -20.20 -40.63 -32.84
N PRO A 79 -20.28 -39.44 -33.45
CA PRO A 79 -20.33 -38.18 -32.70
C PRO A 79 -21.63 -38.07 -31.90
N SER A 80 -21.55 -37.40 -30.75
CA SER A 80 -22.69 -37.09 -29.88
C SER A 80 -23.92 -36.56 -30.61
N VAL A 81 -25.05 -37.26 -30.43
CA VAL A 81 -26.25 -37.08 -31.25
C VAL A 81 -27.19 -36.00 -30.71
N LEU A 82 -27.48 -35.96 -29.41
CA LEU A 82 -28.34 -34.94 -28.77
C LEU A 82 -27.68 -33.56 -28.54
N ARG A 83 -28.31 -32.45 -28.92
CA ARG A 83 -27.83 -31.06 -28.70
C ARG A 83 -28.95 -30.17 -28.17
N LEU A 84 -28.61 -29.08 -27.48
CA LEU A 84 -29.57 -28.04 -27.07
C LEU A 84 -29.48 -26.82 -27.98
N ALA A 85 -30.61 -26.20 -28.31
CA ALA A 85 -30.69 -24.98 -29.10
C ALA A 85 -31.76 -24.00 -28.60
N ASN A 86 -31.56 -22.72 -28.89
CA ASN A 86 -32.49 -21.60 -28.71
C ASN A 86 -33.18 -21.50 -27.33
N ALA A 87 -32.49 -21.86 -26.24
CA ALA A 87 -33.01 -21.62 -24.89
C ALA A 87 -33.23 -20.11 -24.66
N THR A 88 -34.37 -19.76 -24.05
CA THR A 88 -34.63 -18.38 -23.60
C THR A 88 -33.65 -17.98 -22.50
N SER A 89 -33.42 -16.68 -22.29
CA SER A 89 -32.45 -16.20 -21.28
C SER A 89 -32.78 -16.68 -19.86
N ALA A 90 -34.07 -16.82 -19.54
CA ALA A 90 -34.52 -17.35 -18.24
C ALA A 90 -34.14 -18.83 -18.07
N VAL A 91 -34.35 -19.65 -19.10
CA VAL A 91 -33.98 -21.07 -19.10
C VAL A 91 -32.46 -21.23 -19.09
N GLN A 92 -31.73 -20.42 -19.87
CA GLN A 92 -30.27 -20.47 -19.94
C GLN A 92 -29.63 -20.16 -18.59
N ASN A 93 -30.10 -19.12 -17.88
CA ASN A 93 -29.61 -18.78 -16.54
C ASN A 93 -29.79 -19.93 -15.54
N ILE A 94 -30.92 -20.66 -15.61
CA ILE A 94 -31.17 -21.80 -14.71
C ILE A 94 -30.26 -22.98 -15.05
N LEU A 95 -30.01 -23.24 -16.34
CA LEU A 95 -29.07 -24.26 -16.78
C LEU A 95 -27.64 -23.96 -16.30
N ASP A 96 -27.21 -22.69 -16.38
CA ASP A 96 -25.89 -22.26 -15.94
C ASP A 96 -25.75 -22.32 -14.41
N ILE A 97 -26.73 -21.82 -13.64
CA ILE A 97 -26.74 -21.91 -12.17
C ILE A 97 -26.73 -23.38 -11.69
N SER A 98 -27.40 -24.28 -12.41
CA SER A 98 -27.47 -25.70 -12.04
C SER A 98 -26.21 -26.50 -12.37
N GLY A 99 -25.19 -25.89 -12.99
CA GLY A 99 -23.98 -26.56 -13.46
C GLY A 99 -24.23 -27.57 -14.60
N PHE A 100 -25.40 -27.49 -15.24
CA PHE A 100 -25.80 -28.40 -16.31
C PHE A 100 -24.94 -28.20 -17.57
N THR A 101 -24.63 -26.95 -17.91
CA THR A 101 -23.80 -26.58 -19.06
C THR A 101 -22.33 -26.94 -18.89
N GLU A 102 -21.80 -26.91 -17.66
CA GLU A 102 -20.42 -27.30 -17.36
C GLU A 102 -20.17 -28.81 -17.53
N ARG A 103 -21.15 -29.66 -17.17
CA ARG A 103 -21.06 -31.12 -17.34
C ARG A 103 -21.15 -31.59 -18.80
N LEU A 104 -21.67 -30.75 -19.69
CA LEU A 104 -21.77 -31.04 -21.13
C LEU A 104 -20.50 -30.70 -21.92
N ALA A 105 -19.39 -30.34 -21.28
CA ALA A 105 -18.14 -29.92 -21.95
C ALA A 105 -17.52 -30.94 -22.94
N GLY A 106 -17.95 -32.21 -22.94
CA GLY A 106 -17.57 -33.20 -23.97
C GLY A 106 -18.41 -33.13 -25.26
N TRP A 107 -19.54 -32.42 -25.24
CA TRP A 107 -20.49 -32.30 -26.34
C TRP A 107 -20.28 -30.92 -26.97
N ARG A 108 -19.49 -30.86 -28.05
CA ARG A 108 -19.17 -29.60 -28.75
C ARG A 108 -20.45 -28.84 -29.10
N VAL A 109 -20.74 -27.79 -28.33
CA VAL A 109 -21.40 -26.60 -28.87
C VAL A 109 -20.37 -25.99 -29.81
N GLU A 110 -20.48 -26.26 -31.10
CA GLU A 110 -19.96 -25.32 -32.09
C GLU A 110 -20.65 -23.99 -31.79
N LYS A 111 -19.97 -23.12 -31.03
CA LYS A 111 -20.26 -21.70 -31.14
C LYS A 111 -19.99 -21.42 -32.62
N PRO A 112 -20.98 -20.95 -33.40
CA PRO A 112 -20.61 -20.20 -34.57
C PRO A 112 -19.61 -19.16 -34.07
N GLU A 113 -18.61 -18.82 -34.86
CA GLU A 113 -17.98 -17.50 -34.77
C GLU A 113 -19.08 -16.46 -35.01
N ALA A 114 -20.02 -16.34 -34.07
CA ALA A 114 -21.09 -15.39 -33.99
C ALA A 114 -20.34 -14.07 -33.96
N SER A 115 -20.35 -13.39 -35.12
CA SER A 115 -19.38 -12.37 -35.47
C SER A 115 -19.04 -11.50 -34.26
N ARG A 116 -17.75 -11.46 -33.89
CA ARG A 116 -17.21 -10.60 -32.81
C ARG A 116 -17.26 -9.14 -33.27
N THR A 117 -18.47 -8.67 -33.55
CA THR A 117 -18.74 -7.33 -34.03
C THR A 117 -18.87 -6.42 -32.83
N TYR A 118 -18.41 -5.19 -33.01
CA TYR A 118 -18.58 -4.10 -32.06
C TYR A 118 -20.01 -4.04 -31.49
N ARG A 119 -21.04 -4.16 -32.34
CA ARG A 119 -22.44 -4.07 -31.92
C ARG A 119 -22.87 -5.17 -30.95
N ARG A 120 -22.27 -6.37 -31.03
CA ARG A 120 -22.58 -7.49 -30.13
C ARG A 120 -21.76 -7.43 -28.84
N LEU A 121 -20.54 -6.88 -28.89
CA LEU A 121 -19.67 -6.79 -27.73
C LEU A 121 -19.95 -5.57 -26.86
N LEU A 122 -20.36 -4.44 -27.46
CA LEU A 122 -20.57 -3.19 -26.74
C LEU A 122 -21.55 -3.30 -25.56
N PRO A 123 -22.70 -3.99 -25.63
CA PRO A 123 -23.56 -4.17 -24.47
C PRO A 123 -22.84 -4.86 -23.30
N ARG A 124 -22.11 -5.94 -23.57
CA ARG A 124 -21.29 -6.65 -22.57
C ARG A 124 -20.16 -5.78 -22.01
N VAL A 125 -19.55 -4.94 -22.85
CA VAL A 125 -18.54 -3.97 -22.41
C VAL A 125 -19.18 -2.93 -21.50
N ARG A 126 -20.39 -2.43 -21.81
CA ARG A 126 -21.08 -1.48 -20.93
C ARG A 126 -21.46 -2.09 -19.60
N GLU A 127 -21.77 -3.39 -19.57
CA GLU A 127 -22.15 -4.10 -18.34
C GLU A 127 -21.03 -4.09 -17.27
N ILE A 128 -19.77 -3.97 -17.66
CA ILE A 128 -18.63 -3.96 -16.71
C ILE A 128 -18.25 -2.55 -16.20
N PHE A 129 -18.97 -1.50 -16.60
CA PHE A 129 -18.80 -0.15 -16.05
C PHE A 129 -19.97 0.20 -15.13
N PRO A 130 -19.77 1.01 -14.08
CA PRO A 130 -20.88 1.66 -13.38
C PRO A 130 -21.75 2.46 -14.36
N THR A 131 -23.07 2.43 -14.18
CA THR A 131 -23.99 3.17 -15.06
C THR A 131 -23.91 4.68 -14.79
N PRO A 132 -24.05 5.52 -15.83
CA PRO A 132 -24.03 6.98 -15.68
C PRO A 132 -25.29 7.54 -15.00
N VAL A 133 -26.33 6.72 -14.89
CA VAL A 133 -27.60 7.01 -14.22
C VAL A 133 -27.92 5.81 -13.34
N SER A 134 -28.47 6.06 -12.15
CA SER A 134 -28.84 4.98 -11.23
C SER A 134 -29.80 4.02 -11.93
N ASP A 135 -29.42 2.76 -11.90
CA ASP A 135 -30.18 1.62 -12.39
C ASP A 135 -30.11 0.58 -11.27
N PRO A 136 -31.21 0.31 -10.54
CA PRO A 136 -31.18 -0.57 -9.39
C PRO A 136 -30.61 -1.97 -9.67
N LEU A 137 -30.79 -2.50 -10.89
CA LEU A 137 -30.25 -3.82 -11.25
C LEU A 137 -28.74 -3.75 -11.49
N HIS A 138 -28.30 -2.72 -12.20
CA HIS A 138 -26.88 -2.52 -12.50
C HIS A 138 -26.07 -2.10 -11.27
N ASP A 139 -26.65 -1.23 -10.44
CA ASP A 139 -26.10 -0.80 -9.16
C ASP A 139 -25.96 -2.01 -8.22
N ALA A 140 -26.96 -2.90 -8.18
CA ALA A 140 -26.88 -4.15 -7.41
C ALA A 140 -25.80 -5.09 -7.94
N TYR A 141 -25.65 -5.20 -9.27
CA TYR A 141 -24.58 -5.99 -9.88
C TYR A 141 -23.20 -5.48 -9.44
N PHE A 142 -22.94 -4.17 -9.52
CA PHE A 142 -21.68 -3.58 -9.06
C PHE A 142 -21.40 -3.86 -7.57
N VAL A 143 -22.40 -3.64 -6.70
CA VAL A 143 -22.28 -3.92 -5.26
C VAL A 143 -21.96 -5.40 -5.00
N GLN A 144 -22.65 -6.30 -5.69
CA GLN A 144 -22.39 -7.74 -5.56
C GLN A 144 -21.00 -8.12 -6.09
N SER A 145 -20.52 -7.50 -7.17
CA SER A 145 -19.16 -7.72 -7.66
C SER A 145 -18.11 -7.28 -6.64
N VAL A 146 -18.30 -6.14 -5.98
CA VAL A 146 -17.42 -5.68 -4.89
C VAL A 146 -17.45 -6.65 -3.71
N ALA A 147 -18.64 -7.10 -3.30
CA ALA A 147 -18.79 -8.08 -2.21
C ALA A 147 -18.06 -9.39 -2.53
N ARG A 148 -18.23 -9.94 -3.74
CA ARG A 148 -17.51 -11.16 -4.18
C ARG A 148 -15.99 -10.96 -4.19
N ALA A 149 -15.52 -9.78 -4.61
CA ALA A 149 -14.09 -9.46 -4.57
C ALA A 149 -13.56 -9.51 -3.13
N LEU A 150 -14.33 -8.97 -2.16
CA LEU A 150 -13.97 -9.05 -0.75
C LEU A 150 -13.98 -10.49 -0.24
N ASP A 151 -14.94 -11.33 -0.64
CA ASP A 151 -14.96 -12.76 -0.27
C ASP A 151 -13.69 -13.49 -0.72
N HIS A 152 -13.18 -13.22 -1.93
CA HIS A 152 -11.93 -13.79 -2.42
C HIS A 152 -10.73 -13.36 -1.57
N VAL A 153 -10.66 -12.09 -1.17
CA VAL A 153 -9.57 -11.58 -0.31
C VAL A 153 -9.68 -12.14 1.11
N ASP A 154 -10.90 -12.25 1.64
CA ASP A 154 -11.15 -12.78 2.99
C ASP A 154 -10.79 -14.26 3.11
N GLN A 155 -10.98 -15.05 2.05
CA GLN A 155 -10.52 -16.44 1.99
C GLN A 155 -9.00 -16.59 2.13
N LEU A 156 -8.23 -15.54 1.83
CA LEU A 156 -6.77 -15.55 2.03
C LEU A 156 -6.38 -15.29 3.49
N LYS A 157 -7.28 -14.80 4.35
CA LYS A 157 -6.98 -14.57 5.77
C LYS A 157 -6.95 -15.90 6.52
N ASN A 158 -5.74 -16.38 6.80
CA ASN A 158 -5.50 -17.68 7.44
C ASN A 158 -5.00 -17.57 8.90
N GLY A 159 -5.08 -16.38 9.50
CA GLY A 159 -4.59 -16.13 10.86
C GLY A 159 -3.07 -15.95 10.98
N HIS A 160 -2.35 -15.90 9.85
CA HIS A 160 -0.93 -15.57 9.81
C HIS A 160 -0.70 -14.08 9.50
N PRO A 161 0.52 -13.54 9.70
CA PRO A 161 0.87 -12.15 9.37
C PRO A 161 0.86 -11.83 7.86
N TYR A 162 0.41 -12.75 7.01
CA TYR A 162 0.37 -12.64 5.55
C TYR A 162 -0.94 -13.23 5.02
N LEU A 163 -1.36 -12.78 3.86
CA LEU A 163 -2.49 -13.34 3.13
C LEU A 163 -2.06 -14.61 2.40
N GLY A 164 -2.85 -15.68 2.50
CA GLY A 164 -2.69 -16.89 1.73
C GLY A 164 -1.33 -17.57 1.93
N LYS A 165 -0.71 -17.98 0.83
CA LYS A 165 0.59 -18.70 0.80
C LYS A 165 1.67 -17.81 0.20
N GLN A 166 2.86 -17.87 0.78
CA GLN A 166 4.04 -17.30 0.14
C GLN A 166 4.54 -18.26 -0.94
N VAL A 167 4.33 -17.90 -2.20
CA VAL A 167 4.78 -18.68 -3.36
C VAL A 167 5.98 -17.97 -4.00
N PRO A 168 7.01 -18.69 -4.47
CA PRO A 168 8.09 -18.08 -5.24
C PRO A 168 7.57 -17.30 -6.45
N LEU A 169 8.10 -16.11 -6.68
CA LEU A 169 7.71 -15.27 -7.81
C LEU A 169 8.38 -15.75 -9.10
N ASP A 170 7.58 -16.04 -10.13
CA ASP A 170 8.05 -16.44 -11.46
C ASP A 170 7.91 -15.28 -12.45
N TYR A 171 8.95 -14.44 -12.52
CA TYR A 171 8.95 -13.30 -13.43
C TYR A 171 9.10 -13.69 -14.90
N ASP A 172 9.66 -14.86 -15.20
CA ASP A 172 9.86 -15.29 -16.58
C ASP A 172 8.55 -15.81 -17.18
N ALA A 173 7.79 -16.60 -16.42
CA ALA A 173 6.42 -16.93 -16.77
C ALA A 173 5.55 -15.67 -16.91
N ALA A 174 5.66 -14.71 -15.98
CA ALA A 174 4.92 -13.45 -16.04
C ALA A 174 5.28 -12.59 -17.27
N ARG A 175 6.51 -12.65 -17.77
CA ARG A 175 6.92 -11.96 -19.02
C ARG A 175 6.45 -12.67 -20.29
N ALA A 176 6.16 -13.97 -20.21
CA ALA A 176 5.73 -14.78 -21.34
C ALA A 176 4.24 -14.68 -21.66
N VAL A 177 3.42 -14.12 -20.76
CA VAL A 177 1.97 -13.97 -20.96
C VAL A 177 1.66 -12.98 -22.09
N THR A 178 0.53 -13.18 -22.77
CA THR A 178 0.07 -12.31 -23.86
C THR A 178 -1.36 -11.81 -23.59
N LEU A 179 -1.71 -10.65 -24.15
CA LEU A 179 -3.06 -10.12 -24.04
C LEU A 179 -4.04 -11.04 -24.80
N PRO A 180 -5.08 -11.60 -24.15
CA PRO A 180 -6.02 -12.49 -24.82
C PRO A 180 -6.86 -11.75 -25.85
N VAL A 181 -7.19 -12.44 -26.96
CA VAL A 181 -8.04 -11.88 -28.03
C VAL A 181 -9.52 -11.79 -27.62
N ALA A 182 -9.96 -12.61 -26.66
CA ALA A 182 -11.34 -12.66 -26.18
C ALA A 182 -11.48 -11.93 -24.83
N MET A 183 -12.62 -11.28 -24.62
CA MET A 183 -13.00 -10.76 -23.31
C MET A 183 -13.30 -11.92 -22.34
N SER A 184 -12.86 -11.77 -21.09
CA SER A 184 -13.25 -12.64 -19.97
C SER A 184 -14.50 -12.10 -19.26
N SER A 185 -15.05 -12.86 -18.32
CA SER A 185 -16.08 -12.36 -17.39
C SER A 185 -15.42 -11.62 -16.22
N LEU A 186 -16.19 -10.73 -15.57
CA LEU A 186 -15.71 -10.02 -14.40
C LEU A 186 -15.44 -11.00 -13.23
N GLU A 187 -16.28 -12.01 -13.07
CA GLU A 187 -16.18 -13.04 -12.02
C GLU A 187 -14.86 -13.81 -12.10
N THR A 188 -14.45 -14.22 -13.31
CA THR A 188 -13.17 -14.92 -13.50
C THR A 188 -12.00 -13.99 -13.18
N VAL A 189 -12.03 -12.76 -13.71
CA VAL A 189 -10.92 -11.81 -13.54
C VAL A 189 -10.75 -11.37 -12.09
N ILE A 190 -11.82 -11.15 -11.33
CA ILE A 190 -11.71 -10.77 -9.91
C ILE A 190 -11.00 -11.85 -9.11
N GLY A 191 -11.32 -13.13 -9.32
CA GLY A 191 -10.64 -14.25 -8.67
C GLY A 191 -9.16 -14.33 -9.03
N GLU A 192 -8.83 -14.20 -10.32
CA GLU A 192 -7.45 -14.18 -10.82
C GLU A 192 -6.64 -13.00 -10.26
N VAL A 193 -7.24 -11.81 -10.18
CA VAL A 193 -6.59 -10.62 -9.64
C VAL A 193 -6.40 -10.72 -8.12
N ALA A 194 -7.37 -11.27 -7.40
CA ALA A 194 -7.26 -11.50 -5.96
C ALA A 194 -6.12 -12.48 -5.62
N ASP A 195 -5.81 -13.45 -6.48
CA ASP A 195 -4.71 -14.40 -6.26
C ASP A 195 -3.32 -13.73 -6.26
N TYR A 196 -3.15 -12.54 -6.86
CA TYR A 196 -1.91 -11.77 -6.71
C TYR A 196 -1.66 -11.25 -5.28
N LEU A 197 -2.64 -11.37 -4.38
CA LEU A 197 -2.49 -11.05 -2.97
C LEU A 197 -1.87 -12.20 -2.14
N GLN A 198 -1.63 -13.38 -2.73
CA GLN A 198 -0.92 -14.47 -2.08
C GLN A 198 0.46 -14.00 -1.60
N GLY A 199 0.75 -14.22 -0.31
CA GLY A 199 2.00 -13.84 0.33
C GLY A 199 2.11 -12.36 0.71
N GLN A 200 1.08 -11.54 0.47
CA GLN A 200 1.08 -10.13 0.88
C GLN A 200 1.05 -9.99 2.40
N VAL A 201 1.80 -9.02 2.94
CA VAL A 201 1.81 -8.74 4.39
C VAL A 201 0.44 -8.23 4.83
N ASN A 202 -0.11 -8.83 5.89
CA ASN A 202 -1.28 -8.31 6.57
C ASN A 202 -0.84 -7.30 7.65
N TRP A 203 -0.84 -6.02 7.29
CA TRP A 203 -0.42 -4.92 8.18
C TRP A 203 -1.35 -4.70 9.39
N GLY A 204 -2.58 -5.24 9.35
CA GLY A 204 -3.49 -5.21 10.50
C GLY A 204 -3.20 -6.28 11.54
N HIS A 205 -2.44 -7.32 11.20
CA HIS A 205 -2.17 -8.44 12.10
C HIS A 205 -1.29 -8.02 13.29
N SER A 206 -1.63 -8.45 14.52
CA SER A 206 -0.90 -8.08 15.74
C SER A 206 0.58 -8.52 15.74
N HIS A 207 0.89 -9.57 14.99
CA HIS A 207 2.26 -10.08 14.79
C HIS A 207 3.02 -9.45 13.60
N THR A 208 2.50 -8.38 12.99
CA THR A 208 3.17 -7.63 11.91
C THR A 208 3.71 -6.31 12.43
N GLN A 209 5.04 -6.18 12.52
CA GLN A 209 5.72 -4.99 13.04
C GLN A 209 7.03 -4.69 12.30
N ALA A 210 7.06 -4.94 10.98
CA ALA A 210 8.30 -4.93 10.21
C ALA A 210 8.74 -3.54 9.71
N GLN A 211 7.78 -2.65 9.43
CA GLN A 211 8.01 -1.36 8.79
C GLN A 211 6.95 -0.32 9.21
N VAL A 212 7.19 0.95 8.88
CA VAL A 212 6.25 2.07 9.04
C VAL A 212 5.12 2.03 7.99
N ILE A 213 4.40 0.91 7.95
CA ILE A 213 3.23 0.71 7.08
C ILE A 213 2.05 0.32 7.97
N PRO A 214 0.99 1.15 8.04
CA PRO A 214 -0.16 0.90 8.90
C PRO A 214 -1.19 -0.01 8.20
N PRO A 215 -2.14 -0.60 8.95
CA PRO A 215 -3.44 -0.91 8.38
C PRO A 215 -4.15 0.40 7.99
N VAL A 216 -5.04 0.32 7.00
CA VAL A 216 -5.80 1.48 6.52
C VAL A 216 -7.18 1.53 7.15
N THR A 217 -7.70 2.73 7.45
CA THR A 217 -9.05 2.83 8.01
C THR A 217 -10.11 2.56 6.94
N ILE A 218 -11.29 2.09 7.36
CA ILE A 218 -12.46 1.94 6.47
C ILE A 218 -12.81 3.28 5.79
N GLY A 219 -12.75 4.40 6.52
CA GLY A 219 -13.02 5.72 5.95
C GLY A 219 -12.08 6.05 4.78
N SER A 220 -10.78 5.77 4.93
CA SER A 220 -9.80 6.00 3.86
C SER A 220 -9.98 5.06 2.66
N ILE A 221 -10.36 3.79 2.88
CA ILE A 221 -10.70 2.85 1.80
C ILE A 221 -11.86 3.40 0.97
N LEU A 222 -12.93 3.86 1.64
CA LEU A 222 -14.11 4.42 0.96
C LEU A 222 -13.77 5.72 0.22
N GLY A 223 -12.96 6.59 0.81
CA GLY A 223 -12.49 7.82 0.14
C GLY A 223 -11.70 7.50 -1.15
N GLN A 224 -10.80 6.52 -1.10
CA GLN A 224 -10.05 6.07 -2.27
C GLN A 224 -11.00 5.45 -3.32
N MET A 225 -11.98 4.65 -2.88
CA MET A 225 -12.97 4.04 -3.75
C MET A 225 -13.81 5.09 -4.49
N PHE A 226 -14.23 6.18 -3.84
CA PHE A 226 -14.94 7.26 -4.51
C PHE A 226 -14.10 7.91 -5.62
N GLY A 227 -12.80 8.12 -5.36
CA GLY A 227 -11.87 8.61 -6.36
C GLY A 227 -11.67 7.62 -7.51
N ALA A 228 -11.64 6.31 -7.23
CA ALA A 228 -11.51 5.28 -8.26
C ALA A 228 -12.77 5.17 -9.16
N ILE A 229 -13.96 5.39 -8.61
CA ILE A 229 -15.22 5.33 -9.36
C ILE A 229 -15.41 6.56 -10.26
N TYR A 230 -15.17 7.77 -9.73
CA TYR A 230 -15.48 9.03 -10.43
C TYR A 230 -14.28 9.76 -11.01
N ASN A 231 -13.06 9.25 -10.78
CA ASN A 231 -11.80 9.66 -11.40
C ASN A 231 -11.54 11.19 -11.47
N PRO A 232 -11.67 11.94 -10.36
CA PRO A 232 -11.41 13.38 -10.33
C PRO A 232 -9.94 13.68 -10.58
N ASN A 233 -9.67 14.60 -11.53
CA ASN A 233 -8.31 15.04 -11.84
C ASN A 233 -8.00 16.38 -11.14
N LEU A 234 -7.08 16.35 -10.18
CA LEU A 234 -6.66 17.52 -9.40
C LEU A 234 -5.71 18.45 -10.15
N LEU A 235 -5.49 18.26 -11.45
CA LEU A 235 -4.77 19.23 -12.30
C LEU A 235 -5.48 20.60 -12.32
N TRP A 236 -6.80 20.57 -12.40
CA TRP A 236 -7.66 21.72 -12.62
C TRP A 236 -9.01 21.49 -11.93
N ASP A 237 -9.48 22.45 -11.14
CA ASP A 237 -10.78 22.37 -10.46
C ASP A 237 -11.99 22.19 -11.40
N ALA A 238 -11.89 22.54 -12.68
CA ALA A 238 -12.91 22.20 -13.67
C ALA A 238 -13.12 20.68 -13.85
N TYR A 239 -12.11 19.86 -13.56
CA TYR A 239 -12.15 18.41 -13.72
C TYR A 239 -12.39 17.65 -12.41
N SER A 240 -12.36 18.35 -11.29
CA SER A 240 -12.43 17.74 -9.95
C SER A 240 -13.43 18.41 -9.01
N HIS A 241 -13.86 19.64 -9.31
CA HIS A 241 -14.87 20.40 -8.57
C HIS A 241 -14.66 20.34 -7.05
N ARG A 242 -15.62 19.77 -6.30
CA ARG A 242 -15.54 19.67 -4.83
C ARG A 242 -14.39 18.80 -4.33
N VAL A 243 -13.80 17.95 -5.17
CA VAL A 243 -12.62 17.18 -4.80
C VAL A 243 -11.36 18.07 -4.81
N ALA A 244 -11.32 19.10 -5.65
CA ALA A 244 -10.28 20.14 -5.57
C ALA A 244 -10.41 20.94 -4.25
N GLN A 245 -11.64 21.27 -3.87
CA GLN A 245 -11.92 21.89 -2.57
C GLN A 245 -11.47 20.99 -1.41
N ALA A 246 -11.59 19.66 -1.53
CA ALA A 246 -11.12 18.72 -0.52
C ALA A 246 -9.60 18.76 -0.33
N GLU A 247 -8.81 19.01 -1.38
CA GLU A 247 -7.35 19.20 -1.26
C GLU A 247 -7.03 20.45 -0.45
N ILE A 248 -7.71 21.56 -0.74
CA ILE A 248 -7.56 22.82 -0.01
C ILE A 248 -8.00 22.67 1.45
N GLU A 249 -9.14 22.00 1.70
CA GLU A 249 -9.65 21.75 3.05
C GLU A 249 -8.66 20.91 3.87
N LEU A 250 -8.13 19.84 3.27
CA LEU A 250 -7.11 18.99 3.89
C LEU A 250 -5.83 19.78 4.19
N ALA A 251 -5.36 20.59 3.25
CA ALA A 251 -4.19 21.46 3.45
C ALA A 251 -4.42 22.48 4.57
N ALA A 252 -5.60 23.10 4.64
CA ALA A 252 -5.96 24.03 5.70
C ALA A 252 -6.03 23.36 7.08
N MET A 253 -6.57 22.13 7.16
CA MET A 253 -6.56 21.34 8.39
C MET A 253 -5.13 20.99 8.82
N CYS A 254 -4.26 20.60 7.89
CA CYS A 254 -2.86 20.32 8.17
C CYS A 254 -2.12 21.58 8.62
N ALA A 255 -2.32 22.72 7.95
CA ALA A 255 -1.76 24.02 8.32
C ALA A 255 -2.14 24.41 9.76
N GLY A 256 -3.44 24.37 10.09
CA GLY A 256 -3.91 24.68 11.44
C GLY A 256 -3.37 23.70 12.49
N LEU A 257 -3.22 22.42 12.15
CA LEU A 257 -2.68 21.40 13.05
C LEU A 257 -1.21 21.64 13.38
N VAL A 258 -0.39 21.96 12.38
CA VAL A 258 1.06 22.17 12.55
C VAL A 258 1.41 23.58 13.01
N GLY A 259 0.46 24.53 13.00
CA GLY A 259 0.63 25.90 13.50
C GLY A 259 0.93 26.95 12.43
N TYR A 260 0.67 26.67 11.16
CA TYR A 260 0.65 27.68 10.09
C TYR A 260 -0.68 28.44 10.05
N ASP A 261 -0.69 29.63 9.46
CA ASP A 261 -1.93 30.33 9.10
C ASP A 261 -2.57 29.64 7.88
N PRO A 262 -3.76 29.01 8.01
CA PRO A 262 -4.41 28.34 6.89
C PRO A 262 -4.78 29.26 5.72
N GLN A 263 -4.84 30.57 5.92
CA GLN A 263 -5.10 31.54 4.85
C GLN A 263 -3.83 31.91 4.06
N GLN A 264 -2.65 31.73 4.65
CA GLN A 264 -1.36 32.01 3.99
C GLN A 264 -0.70 30.75 3.44
N ALA A 265 -0.88 29.61 4.12
CA ALA A 265 -0.31 28.33 3.73
C ALA A 265 -0.98 27.76 2.47
N ALA A 266 -0.24 26.93 1.73
CA ALA A 266 -0.79 26.14 0.63
C ALA A 266 -0.26 24.72 0.68
N GLY A 267 -1.10 23.77 0.23
CA GLY A 267 -0.75 22.35 0.21
C GLY A 267 -1.05 21.71 -1.14
N ILE A 268 -0.22 20.74 -1.51
CA ILE A 268 -0.29 20.02 -2.78
C ILE A 268 -0.13 18.53 -2.50
N SER A 269 -1.08 17.70 -2.93
CA SER A 269 -0.92 16.25 -2.84
C SER A 269 0.18 15.78 -3.80
N THR A 270 1.07 14.92 -3.32
CA THR A 270 2.24 14.44 -4.07
C THR A 270 2.25 12.93 -4.27
N PHE A 271 3.08 12.46 -5.21
CA PHE A 271 3.43 11.05 -5.43
C PHE A 271 4.21 10.36 -4.29
N GLY A 272 4.14 10.87 -3.05
CA GLY A 272 4.81 10.33 -1.88
C GLY A 272 5.70 11.35 -1.16
N GLY A 273 6.30 10.94 -0.05
CA GLY A 273 7.23 11.75 0.74
C GLY A 273 8.41 12.32 -0.07
N THR A 274 8.96 11.53 -1.00
CA THR A 274 9.99 11.99 -1.96
C THR A 274 9.54 13.21 -2.76
N GLY A 275 8.26 13.27 -3.15
CA GLY A 275 7.70 14.41 -3.85
C GLY A 275 7.68 15.66 -2.98
N THR A 276 7.39 15.53 -1.68
CA THR A 276 7.37 16.66 -0.74
C THR A 276 8.75 17.30 -0.59
N GLU A 277 9.79 16.48 -0.46
CA GLU A 277 11.17 16.96 -0.38
C GLU A 277 11.63 17.57 -1.71
N LEU A 278 11.21 16.99 -2.85
CA LEU A 278 11.49 17.54 -4.17
C LEU A 278 10.97 18.97 -4.32
N TYR A 279 9.74 19.25 -3.89
CA TYR A 279 9.19 20.61 -3.92
C TYR A 279 9.96 21.55 -2.99
N GLY A 280 10.26 21.11 -1.75
CA GLY A 280 11.03 21.91 -0.79
C GLY A 280 12.42 22.30 -1.31
N VAL A 281 13.17 21.32 -1.84
CA VAL A 281 14.49 21.56 -2.43
C VAL A 281 14.39 22.42 -3.69
N LYS A 282 13.41 22.18 -4.56
CA LYS A 282 13.23 22.97 -5.78
C LYS A 282 12.93 24.43 -5.46
N ILE A 283 12.05 24.70 -4.50
CA ILE A 283 11.77 26.05 -4.00
C ILE A 283 13.04 26.68 -3.41
N GLY A 284 13.82 25.91 -2.64
CA GLY A 284 15.12 26.37 -2.13
C GLY A 284 16.11 26.76 -3.22
N VAL A 285 16.16 26.02 -4.33
CA VAL A 285 16.97 26.37 -5.50
C VAL A 285 16.48 27.66 -6.14
N GLU A 286 15.17 27.88 -6.28
CA GLU A 286 14.65 29.15 -6.82
C GLU A 286 14.92 30.34 -5.89
N LYS A 287 14.90 30.14 -4.57
CA LYS A 287 15.29 31.18 -3.59
C LYS A 287 16.78 31.54 -3.74
N ALA A 288 17.65 30.54 -3.93
CA ALA A 288 19.09 30.72 -4.07
C ALA A 288 19.51 31.25 -5.46
N GLN A 289 18.78 30.89 -6.51
CA GLN A 289 18.99 31.32 -7.89
C GLN A 289 17.64 31.65 -8.55
N PRO A 290 17.13 32.88 -8.35
CA PRO A 290 15.87 33.31 -8.95
C PRO A 290 15.84 33.10 -10.47
N GLY A 291 14.84 32.39 -10.97
CA GLY A 291 14.66 32.10 -12.39
C GLY A 291 15.35 30.83 -12.88
N ALA A 292 15.90 30.01 -11.98
CA ALA A 292 16.43 28.68 -12.32
C ALA A 292 15.35 27.77 -12.94
N PHE A 293 14.08 27.97 -12.61
CA PHE A 293 12.97 27.21 -13.17
C PHE A 293 12.84 27.44 -14.68
N ARG A 294 13.15 28.66 -15.13
CA ARG A 294 13.06 29.06 -16.54
C ARG A 294 14.37 28.86 -17.31
N THR A 295 15.51 29.06 -16.64
CA THR A 295 16.82 29.16 -17.31
C THR A 295 17.78 28.00 -17.00
N GLY A 296 17.32 27.04 -16.19
CA GLY A 296 18.11 25.91 -15.69
C GLY A 296 18.93 26.27 -14.45
N VAL A 297 19.34 25.24 -13.71
CA VAL A 297 20.29 25.37 -12.59
C VAL A 297 21.69 25.61 -13.16
N ARG A 298 22.36 26.69 -12.73
CA ARG A 298 23.69 27.08 -13.24
C ARG A 298 24.75 27.20 -12.15
N GLY A 299 24.34 27.42 -10.90
CA GLY A 299 25.23 27.41 -9.73
C GLY A 299 25.41 26.03 -9.11
N VAL A 300 26.33 25.94 -8.16
CA VAL A 300 26.50 24.77 -7.27
C VAL A 300 25.76 25.05 -5.97
N PHE A 301 24.70 24.29 -5.72
CA PHE A 301 23.87 24.43 -4.52
C PHE A 301 24.04 23.22 -3.62
N LYS A 302 24.07 23.44 -2.30
CA LYS A 302 24.13 22.40 -1.29
C LYS A 302 22.74 22.11 -0.72
N VAL A 303 22.47 20.83 -0.49
CA VAL A 303 21.31 20.33 0.25
C VAL A 303 21.85 19.70 1.54
N VAL A 304 21.56 20.31 2.68
CA VAL A 304 22.12 19.91 3.97
C VAL A 304 21.09 19.12 4.75
N SER A 305 21.46 17.96 5.30
CA SER A 305 20.57 17.12 6.10
C SER A 305 21.37 16.22 7.04
N SER A 306 20.73 15.54 7.97
CA SER A 306 21.41 14.57 8.83
C SER A 306 21.82 13.32 8.05
N ASP A 307 22.82 12.58 8.55
CA ASP A 307 23.22 11.28 8.00
C ASP A 307 22.11 10.22 8.14
N ALA A 308 21.21 10.39 9.11
CA ALA A 308 20.02 9.57 9.31
C ALA A 308 18.79 10.02 8.49
N SER A 309 18.85 11.16 7.81
CA SER A 309 17.77 11.64 6.93
C SER A 309 17.56 10.67 5.76
N HIS A 310 16.32 10.55 5.26
CA HIS A 310 15.94 9.54 4.28
C HIS A 310 16.77 9.66 2.99
N TYR A 311 17.05 8.51 2.34
CA TYR A 311 17.90 8.48 1.14
C TYR A 311 17.29 9.23 -0.06
N CYS A 312 16.00 9.59 -0.02
CA CYS A 312 15.35 10.30 -1.13
C CYS A 312 16.00 11.66 -1.42
N LYS A 313 16.70 12.28 -0.48
CA LYS A 313 17.56 13.44 -0.73
C LYS A 313 18.57 13.27 -1.86
N LEU A 314 19.14 12.08 -1.99
CA LEU A 314 20.06 11.73 -3.07
C LEU A 314 19.32 11.68 -4.41
N ASN A 315 18.12 11.08 -4.41
CA ASN A 315 17.27 11.05 -5.60
C ASN A 315 16.84 12.46 -6.00
N VAL A 316 16.39 13.28 -5.05
CA VAL A 316 15.96 14.67 -5.30
C VAL A 316 17.11 15.48 -5.88
N ALA A 317 18.31 15.43 -5.27
CA ALA A 317 19.48 16.12 -5.78
C ALA A 317 19.85 15.66 -7.20
N ALA A 318 19.83 14.35 -7.48
CA ALA A 318 20.11 13.81 -8.81
C ALA A 318 19.07 14.25 -9.86
N TRP A 319 17.78 14.10 -9.55
CA TRP A 319 16.67 14.40 -10.47
C TRP A 319 16.52 15.90 -10.74
N LEU A 320 16.88 16.77 -9.79
CA LEU A 320 16.92 18.22 -9.99
C LEU A 320 18.19 18.69 -10.72
N GLY A 321 19.12 17.79 -11.03
CA GLY A 321 20.37 18.12 -11.72
C GLY A 321 21.42 18.79 -10.84
N LEU A 322 21.30 18.69 -9.51
CA LEU A 322 22.29 19.20 -8.55
C LEU A 322 23.48 18.26 -8.38
N GLY A 323 23.26 16.96 -8.64
CA GLY A 323 24.26 15.89 -8.48
C GLY A 323 24.38 15.41 -7.03
N LEU A 324 24.85 14.17 -6.83
CA LEU A 324 24.91 13.56 -5.50
C LEU A 324 25.85 14.29 -4.52
N GLU A 325 26.93 14.88 -5.03
CA GLU A 325 27.92 15.65 -4.25
C GLU A 325 27.40 17.01 -3.75
N SER A 326 26.18 17.39 -4.13
CA SER A 326 25.47 18.53 -3.53
C SER A 326 24.91 18.22 -2.15
N VAL A 327 24.69 16.94 -1.83
CA VAL A 327 24.12 16.53 -0.55
C VAL A 327 25.20 16.50 0.52
N VAL A 328 25.05 17.34 1.53
CA VAL A 328 25.97 17.44 2.67
C VAL A 328 25.31 16.76 3.87
N SER A 329 25.95 15.71 4.38
CA SER A 329 25.45 14.94 5.51
C SER A 329 26.06 15.42 6.82
N ILE A 330 25.22 15.75 7.79
CA ILE A 330 25.60 16.16 9.14
C ILE A 330 25.46 14.94 10.06
N PRO A 331 26.47 14.63 10.89
CA PRO A 331 26.38 13.51 11.83
C PRO A 331 25.24 13.71 12.83
N THR A 332 24.73 12.60 13.37
CA THR A 332 23.68 12.59 14.39
C THR A 332 24.21 12.36 15.81
N ASP A 333 23.48 12.88 16.80
CA ASP A 333 23.69 12.60 18.22
C ASP A 333 23.12 11.22 18.61
N ASN A 334 23.19 10.86 19.90
CA ASN A 334 22.76 9.53 20.39
C ASN A 334 21.25 9.30 20.31
N ASP A 335 20.46 10.37 20.26
CA ASP A 335 19.01 10.36 20.03
C ASP A 335 18.66 10.39 18.53
N ASN A 336 19.63 10.14 17.65
CA ASN A 336 19.49 10.19 16.19
C ASN A 336 19.01 11.55 15.63
N SER A 337 19.10 12.63 16.41
CA SER A 337 18.87 13.99 15.93
C SER A 337 20.15 14.57 15.31
N MET A 338 20.00 15.51 14.38
CA MET A 338 21.10 16.20 13.73
C MET A 338 21.96 16.96 14.74
N LYS A 339 23.27 16.72 14.71
CA LYS A 339 24.21 17.38 15.62
C LYS A 339 24.39 18.85 15.26
N LEU A 340 23.76 19.74 16.03
CA LEU A 340 23.70 21.18 15.75
C LEU A 340 25.09 21.84 15.64
N ALA A 341 26.05 21.47 16.49
CA ALA A 341 27.40 22.03 16.42
C ALA A 341 28.12 21.67 15.10
N ALA A 342 27.86 20.47 14.56
CA ALA A 342 28.42 20.06 13.28
C ALA A 342 27.69 20.74 12.10
N LEU A 343 26.37 20.94 12.22
CA LEU A 343 25.59 21.73 11.26
C LEU A 343 26.16 23.15 11.15
N GLU A 344 26.35 23.85 12.28
CA GLU A 344 26.83 25.24 12.28
C GLU A 344 28.21 25.35 11.63
N ALA A 345 29.16 24.51 12.05
CA ALA A 345 30.51 24.50 11.49
C ALA A 345 30.51 24.24 9.98
N THR A 346 29.63 23.35 9.52
CA THR A 346 29.50 22.98 8.11
C THR A 346 28.87 24.11 7.29
N LEU A 347 27.81 24.77 7.79
CA LEU A 347 27.19 25.91 7.13
C LEU A 347 28.17 27.08 6.99
N ARG A 348 28.93 27.38 8.04
CA ARG A 348 29.99 28.41 8.02
C ARG A 348 31.03 28.12 6.94
N ASP A 349 31.56 26.89 6.90
CA ASP A 349 32.53 26.48 5.89
C ASP A 349 31.99 26.56 4.45
N ILE A 350 30.72 26.18 4.22
CA ILE A 350 30.06 26.33 2.91
C ILE A 350 30.01 27.82 2.51
N PHE A 351 29.57 28.69 3.41
CA PHE A 351 29.45 30.12 3.11
C PHE A 351 30.81 30.82 2.95
N GLU A 352 31.83 30.43 3.71
CA GLU A 352 33.20 30.93 3.58
C GLU A 352 33.84 30.57 2.23
N ARG A 353 33.45 29.42 1.65
CA ARG A 353 33.83 29.01 0.30
C ARG A 353 33.05 29.72 -0.81
N GLY A 354 32.08 30.57 -0.46
CA GLY A 354 31.19 31.23 -1.41
C GLY A 354 30.19 30.30 -2.08
N GLU A 355 29.98 29.10 -1.52
CA GLU A 355 28.98 28.15 -1.98
C GLU A 355 27.58 28.52 -1.43
N GLN A 356 26.53 28.05 -2.10
CA GLN A 356 25.15 28.39 -1.76
C GLN A 356 24.42 27.18 -1.17
N VAL A 357 23.64 27.38 -0.10
CA VAL A 357 22.78 26.33 0.48
C VAL A 357 21.35 26.55 -0.03
N ALA A 358 20.86 25.65 -0.87
CA ALA A 358 19.48 25.72 -1.36
C ALA A 358 18.48 25.34 -0.26
N CYS A 359 18.73 24.24 0.43
CA CYS A 359 17.80 23.67 1.39
C CYS A 359 18.52 23.01 2.57
N ILE A 360 17.98 23.20 3.77
CA ILE A 360 18.30 22.46 4.98
C ILE A 360 17.08 21.59 5.31
N ILE A 361 17.27 20.28 5.33
CA ILE A 361 16.23 19.29 5.60
C ILE A 361 16.33 18.90 7.07
N ALA A 362 15.31 19.24 7.86
CA ALA A 362 15.15 18.79 9.23
C ALA A 362 14.25 17.54 9.25
N THR A 363 14.78 16.40 9.68
CA THR A 363 14.05 15.14 9.72
C THR A 363 13.27 15.01 11.04
N MET A 364 11.95 14.95 10.93
CA MET A 364 11.02 14.89 12.05
C MET A 364 10.43 13.49 12.17
N GLY A 365 11.33 12.52 12.39
CA GLY A 365 11.05 11.10 12.52
C GLY A 365 11.92 10.30 11.56
N THR A 366 13.19 10.06 11.92
CA THR A 366 14.09 9.24 11.09
C THR A 366 13.50 7.85 10.87
N THR A 367 13.71 7.29 9.67
CA THR A 367 13.00 6.09 9.22
C THR A 367 13.23 4.88 10.11
N ASP A 368 14.44 4.70 10.63
CA ASP A 368 14.78 3.55 11.46
C ASP A 368 14.52 3.76 12.95
N ALA A 369 14.89 4.93 13.51
CA ALA A 369 14.97 5.12 14.96
C ALA A 369 13.93 6.10 15.52
N PHE A 370 13.19 6.82 14.66
CA PHE A 370 12.32 7.94 15.06
C PHE A 370 13.10 9.06 15.78
N GLY A 371 14.26 9.44 15.21
CA GLY A 371 15.01 10.64 15.59
C GLY A 371 14.29 11.92 15.15
N LEU A 372 14.33 12.95 15.99
CA LEU A 372 13.65 14.22 15.76
C LEU A 372 14.67 15.37 15.76
N ASP A 373 14.85 16.02 14.62
CA ASP A 373 15.73 17.19 14.53
C ASP A 373 15.13 18.41 15.25
N ASN A 374 15.97 19.29 15.78
CA ASN A 374 15.54 20.51 16.43
C ASN A 374 15.27 21.62 15.40
N VAL A 375 14.06 21.65 14.82
CA VAL A 375 13.65 22.65 13.81
C VAL A 375 13.85 24.08 14.29
N GLU A 376 13.52 24.37 15.56
CA GLU A 376 13.67 25.72 16.13
C GLU A 376 15.13 26.18 16.11
N ALA A 377 16.06 25.32 16.54
CA ALA A 377 17.48 25.61 16.52
C ALA A 377 18.02 25.74 15.08
N ILE A 378 17.57 24.88 14.17
CA ILE A 378 17.96 24.91 12.75
C ILE A 378 17.51 26.21 12.08
N VAL A 379 16.25 26.61 12.26
CA VAL A 379 15.70 27.84 11.67
C VAL A 379 16.40 29.08 12.25
N ARG A 380 16.60 29.13 13.58
CA ARG A 380 17.35 30.22 14.22
C ARG A 380 18.76 30.33 13.66
N MET A 381 19.50 29.22 13.59
CA MET A 381 20.86 29.17 13.06
C MET A 381 20.91 29.59 11.58
N ARG A 382 19.97 29.10 10.75
CA ARG A 382 19.82 29.51 9.35
C ARG A 382 19.67 31.02 9.25
N ASP A 383 18.83 31.62 10.10
CA ASP A 383 18.56 33.04 10.07
C ASP A 383 19.75 33.90 10.54
N GLU A 384 20.43 33.47 11.60
CA GLU A 384 21.63 34.12 12.14
C GLU A 384 22.76 34.11 11.11
N LEU A 385 23.07 32.95 10.52
CA LEU A 385 24.13 32.82 9.52
C LEU A 385 23.79 33.54 8.21
N ALA A 386 22.53 33.51 7.76
CA ALA A 386 22.13 34.26 6.57
C ALA A 386 22.36 35.77 6.75
N ASN A 387 22.10 36.31 7.95
CA ASN A 387 22.37 37.71 8.27
C ASN A 387 23.87 37.99 8.42
N GLU A 388 24.61 37.12 9.12
CA GLU A 388 26.05 37.24 9.36
C GLU A 388 26.85 37.30 8.05
N TYR A 389 26.58 36.37 7.13
CA TYR A 389 27.22 36.29 5.82
C TYR A 389 26.52 37.14 4.73
N ARG A 390 25.48 37.91 5.10
CA ARG A 390 24.71 38.80 4.21
C ARG A 390 24.24 38.12 2.93
N LEU A 391 23.68 36.92 3.07
CA LEU A 391 23.15 36.17 1.94
C LEU A 391 22.01 36.96 1.26
N PRO A 392 21.91 36.98 -0.08
CA PRO A 392 20.85 37.69 -0.78
C PRO A 392 19.48 36.98 -0.70
N TYR A 393 19.43 35.84 -0.02
CA TYR A 393 18.27 34.99 0.18
C TYR A 393 18.41 34.24 1.52
N ARG A 394 17.34 33.61 1.97
CA ARG A 394 17.38 32.66 3.11
C ARG A 394 17.36 31.23 2.56
N PRO A 395 18.35 30.37 2.90
CA PRO A 395 18.29 28.94 2.60
C PRO A 395 16.96 28.34 3.08
N HIS A 396 16.27 27.57 2.24
CA HIS A 396 14.97 27.01 2.59
C HIS A 396 15.10 25.98 3.71
N VAL A 397 14.21 25.97 4.69
CA VAL A 397 14.14 24.91 5.71
C VAL A 397 12.91 24.05 5.43
N HIS A 398 13.14 22.81 4.99
CA HIS A 398 12.09 21.80 4.81
C HIS A 398 12.07 20.87 6.02
N ALA A 399 10.95 20.78 6.72
CA ALA A 399 10.75 19.76 7.74
C ALA A 399 10.19 18.50 7.08
N ASP A 400 11.04 17.48 6.93
CA ASP A 400 10.62 16.14 6.52
C ASP A 400 9.90 15.46 7.69
N ALA A 401 8.58 15.69 7.78
CA ALA A 401 7.73 15.20 8.86
C ALA A 401 6.79 14.08 8.43
N VAL A 402 7.12 13.37 7.35
CA VAL A 402 6.27 12.32 6.78
C VAL A 402 5.89 11.22 7.78
N ILE A 403 6.69 11.06 8.83
CA ILE A 403 6.41 10.15 9.95
C ILE A 403 5.89 10.91 11.19
N GLY A 404 6.52 12.01 11.59
CA GLY A 404 6.23 12.68 12.87
C GLY A 404 5.04 13.65 12.88
N TRP A 405 4.54 14.10 11.72
CA TRP A 405 3.49 15.14 11.64
C TRP A 405 2.25 14.88 12.53
N PRO A 406 1.74 13.64 12.72
CA PRO A 406 0.51 13.44 13.49
C PRO A 406 0.63 13.80 14.96
N TRP A 407 1.84 13.81 15.54
CA TRP A 407 2.03 14.19 16.95
C TRP A 407 1.64 15.64 17.23
N ALA A 408 1.46 16.47 16.21
CA ALA A 408 0.91 17.81 16.35
C ALA A 408 -0.49 17.82 16.98
N VAL A 409 -1.23 16.69 16.99
CA VAL A 409 -2.49 16.56 17.75
C VAL A 409 -2.30 16.71 19.26
N PHE A 410 -1.08 16.56 19.77
CA PHE A 410 -0.74 16.76 21.18
C PHE A 410 -0.26 18.19 21.49
N ASN A 411 -0.22 19.10 20.51
CA ASN A 411 0.20 20.48 20.73
C ASN A 411 -0.67 21.20 21.78
N ASP A 412 -1.96 20.88 21.81
CA ASP A 412 -2.98 21.37 22.72
C ASP A 412 -3.54 20.28 23.67
N TYR A 413 -2.80 19.19 23.89
CA TYR A 413 -3.19 18.18 24.88
C TYR A 413 -2.77 18.61 26.29
N ASP A 414 -3.65 18.43 27.29
CA ASP A 414 -3.32 18.68 28.69
C ASP A 414 -2.58 17.47 29.27
N PHE A 415 -1.25 17.54 29.30
CA PHE A 415 -0.41 16.49 29.87
C PHE A 415 -0.42 16.45 31.40
N ALA A 416 -0.88 17.50 32.07
CA ALA A 416 -0.95 17.52 33.53
C ALA A 416 -2.21 16.78 34.01
N ASP A 417 -3.35 17.02 33.35
CA ASP A 417 -4.61 16.31 33.63
C ASP A 417 -4.64 14.91 32.99
N ASN A 418 -3.97 14.74 31.84
CA ASN A 418 -3.94 13.49 31.08
C ASN A 418 -5.35 12.89 30.86
N PRO A 419 -6.26 13.61 30.19
CA PRO A 419 -7.68 13.22 30.09
C PRO A 419 -7.93 11.89 29.35
N MET A 420 -6.95 11.36 28.62
CA MET A 420 -7.02 10.04 27.97
C MET A 420 -6.39 8.91 28.81
N ASP A 421 -5.96 9.21 30.03
CA ASP A 421 -5.39 8.26 30.98
C ASP A 421 -4.23 7.42 30.40
N PHE A 422 -3.34 8.07 29.63
CA PHE A 422 -2.15 7.40 29.13
C PHE A 422 -1.26 6.96 30.29
N PRO A 423 -0.68 5.74 30.24
CA PRO A 423 0.26 5.29 31.27
C PRO A 423 1.44 6.25 31.42
N PRO A 424 2.04 6.40 32.63
CA PRO A 424 3.10 7.39 32.87
C PRO A 424 4.29 7.33 31.90
N ARG A 425 4.74 6.13 31.51
CA ARG A 425 5.81 5.96 30.50
C ARG A 425 5.36 6.45 29.12
N THR A 426 4.16 6.09 28.69
CA THR A 426 3.56 6.58 27.43
C THR A 426 3.43 8.10 27.44
N LEU A 427 2.86 8.66 28.50
CA LEU A 427 2.65 10.10 28.65
C LEU A 427 3.97 10.87 28.53
N ARG A 428 5.04 10.34 29.14
CA ARG A 428 6.39 10.91 29.03
C ARG A 428 6.92 10.85 27.60
N SER A 429 6.86 9.69 26.94
CA SER A 429 7.32 9.54 25.56
C SER A 429 6.55 10.45 24.59
N LEU A 430 5.23 10.60 24.77
CA LEU A 430 4.41 11.53 23.99
C LEU A 430 4.81 12.99 24.24
N TRP A 431 5.11 13.38 25.48
CA TRP A 431 5.57 14.72 25.84
C TRP A 431 6.91 15.06 25.21
N ASP A 432 7.87 14.14 25.29
CA ASP A 432 9.22 14.34 24.76
C ASP A 432 9.18 14.48 23.23
N ALA A 433 8.43 13.62 22.53
CA ALA A 433 8.21 13.73 21.08
C ALA A 433 7.53 15.06 20.70
N ARG A 434 6.47 15.45 21.41
CA ARG A 434 5.74 16.70 21.19
C ARG A 434 6.64 17.92 21.40
N THR A 435 7.57 17.88 22.35
CA THR A 435 8.47 19.01 22.64
C THR A 435 9.35 19.37 21.44
N MET A 436 9.75 18.38 20.65
CA MET A 436 10.49 18.59 19.40
C MET A 436 9.55 18.97 18.24
N LEU A 437 8.42 18.25 18.10
CA LEU A 437 7.50 18.41 16.97
C LEU A 437 6.68 19.71 17.01
N ARG A 438 6.53 20.37 18.16
CA ARG A 438 5.88 21.70 18.23
C ARG A 438 6.61 22.76 17.37
N GLY A 439 7.88 22.55 17.06
CA GLY A 439 8.69 23.45 16.22
C GLY A 439 8.36 23.40 14.73
N LEU A 440 7.50 22.47 14.28
CA LEU A 440 7.13 22.32 12.85
C LEU A 440 6.66 23.64 12.22
N HIS A 441 5.89 24.46 12.96
CA HIS A 441 5.41 25.76 12.49
C HIS A 441 6.52 26.75 12.11
N LEU A 442 7.80 26.48 12.43
CA LEU A 442 8.92 27.36 12.11
C LEU A 442 9.52 27.07 10.73
N ALA A 443 9.36 25.87 10.19
CA ALA A 443 9.87 25.51 8.86
C ALA A 443 9.24 26.37 7.75
N ASP A 444 9.88 26.43 6.58
CA ASP A 444 9.33 27.09 5.40
C ASP A 444 8.34 26.16 4.67
N SER A 445 8.58 24.85 4.72
CA SER A 445 7.66 23.82 4.25
C SER A 445 7.76 22.53 5.06
N ILE A 446 6.73 21.69 4.98
CA ILE A 446 6.61 20.42 5.71
C ILE A 446 6.20 19.31 4.73
N GLY A 447 6.83 18.15 4.84
CA GLY A 447 6.39 16.91 4.19
C GLY A 447 5.45 16.09 5.09
N ILE A 448 4.35 15.60 4.54
CA ILE A 448 3.33 14.81 5.25
C ILE A 448 3.02 13.55 4.45
N ASP A 449 3.09 12.37 5.06
CA ASP A 449 2.57 11.13 4.48
C ASP A 449 1.37 10.64 5.30
N PHE A 450 0.19 10.65 4.68
CA PHE A 450 -1.01 10.07 5.28
C PHE A 450 -0.95 8.54 5.26
N HIS A 451 -0.19 7.97 4.34
CA HIS A 451 -0.03 6.52 4.20
C HIS A 451 1.00 5.89 5.16
N LYS A 452 1.57 6.69 6.09
CA LYS A 452 2.45 6.23 7.16
C LYS A 452 1.72 6.27 8.50
N THR A 453 1.96 7.29 9.31
CA THR A 453 1.32 7.47 10.62
C THR A 453 -0.06 8.13 10.53
N GLY A 454 -0.54 8.42 9.31
CA GLY A 454 -1.89 8.91 9.03
C GLY A 454 -2.95 7.84 8.73
N TYR A 455 -2.56 6.56 8.64
CA TYR A 455 -3.45 5.39 8.45
C TYR A 455 -4.27 5.40 7.13
N GLY A 456 -3.74 6.02 6.07
CA GLY A 456 -4.31 6.03 4.73
C GLY A 456 -3.65 5.02 3.76
N PRO A 457 -4.25 4.75 2.59
CA PRO A 457 -3.65 3.89 1.56
C PRO A 457 -2.48 4.57 0.85
N ILE A 458 -1.53 3.76 0.39
CA ILE A 458 -0.44 4.20 -0.49
C ILE A 458 -1.00 4.43 -1.91
N VAL A 459 -0.72 5.52 -2.62
CA VAL A 459 0.07 6.71 -2.21
C VAL A 459 -0.87 7.83 -1.77
N SER A 460 -0.66 8.37 -0.57
CA SER A 460 -1.34 9.57 -0.07
C SER A 460 -0.39 10.42 0.78
N SER A 461 -0.05 11.61 0.27
CA SER A 461 0.97 12.53 0.82
C SER A 461 0.65 13.98 0.48
N LEU A 462 1.19 14.93 1.25
CA LEU A 462 1.01 16.37 1.08
C LEU A 462 2.32 17.11 1.29
N PHE A 463 2.71 17.93 0.31
CA PHE A 463 3.66 19.02 0.52
C PHE A 463 2.89 20.22 1.04
N LEU A 464 3.32 20.81 2.16
CA LEU A 464 2.67 21.97 2.77
C LEU A 464 3.70 23.10 2.92
N CYS A 465 3.51 24.23 2.21
CA CYS A 465 4.33 25.42 2.40
C CYS A 465 3.65 26.43 3.34
N LYS A 466 4.45 27.13 4.14
CA LYS A 466 3.97 28.15 5.08
C LYS A 466 3.37 29.35 4.35
N ASP A 467 3.95 29.72 3.21
CA ASP A 467 3.53 30.83 2.37
C ASP A 467 3.25 30.32 0.95
N HIS A 468 2.02 30.49 0.49
CA HIS A 468 1.60 30.11 -0.86
C HIS A 468 2.36 30.87 -1.97
N ALA A 469 2.96 32.03 -1.65
CA ALA A 469 3.79 32.76 -2.60
C ALA A 469 5.01 31.94 -3.05
N ASP A 470 5.52 31.01 -2.23
CA ASP A 470 6.63 30.13 -2.62
C ASP A 470 6.28 29.22 -3.81
N LEU A 471 5.01 28.85 -4.00
CA LEU A 471 4.58 28.06 -5.16
C LEU A 471 4.71 28.83 -6.47
N SER A 472 4.63 30.17 -6.42
CA SER A 472 4.79 31.02 -7.61
C SER A 472 6.21 30.94 -8.20
N LEU A 473 7.21 30.59 -7.39
CA LEU A 473 8.61 30.44 -7.83
C LEU A 473 8.78 29.30 -8.85
N ILE A 474 7.86 28.33 -8.84
CA ILE A 474 7.90 27.13 -9.69
C ILE A 474 6.69 27.07 -10.66
N SER A 475 6.01 28.20 -10.87
CA SER A 475 4.87 28.30 -11.79
C SER A 475 5.31 28.41 -13.24
N ARG A 476 4.57 27.73 -14.12
CA ARG A 476 4.63 27.90 -15.58
C ARG A 476 3.74 29.05 -16.03
N ASP A 477 4.05 29.62 -17.19
CA ASP A 477 3.16 30.61 -17.81
C ASP A 477 1.92 29.89 -18.37
N PRO A 478 0.68 30.26 -17.95
CA PRO A 478 -0.54 29.68 -18.51
C PRO A 478 -0.64 29.73 -20.04
N ALA A 479 0.00 30.69 -20.70
CA ALA A 479 0.05 30.76 -22.16
C ALA A 479 0.74 29.54 -22.81
N GLN A 480 1.58 28.83 -22.07
CA GLN A 480 2.21 27.58 -22.50
C GLN A 480 1.28 26.36 -22.36
N MET A 481 0.10 26.54 -21.79
CA MET A 481 -0.90 25.50 -21.51
C MET A 481 -2.27 25.88 -22.10
N PRO A 482 -2.37 26.17 -23.41
CA PRO A 482 -3.55 26.84 -24.01
C PRO A 482 -4.85 26.02 -23.96
N TYR A 483 -4.76 24.72 -23.73
CA TYR A 483 -5.90 23.81 -23.61
C TYR A 483 -6.39 23.62 -22.16
N LEU A 484 -5.76 24.26 -21.17
CA LEU A 484 -6.14 24.20 -19.77
C LEU A 484 -6.47 25.59 -19.20
N PHE A 485 -7.13 25.60 -18.04
CA PHE A 485 -7.29 26.78 -17.17
C PHE A 485 -8.07 27.95 -17.78
N GLN A 486 -9.02 27.69 -18.69
CA GLN A 486 -9.84 28.75 -19.29
C GLN A 486 -10.93 29.29 -18.34
N PHE A 487 -11.20 28.60 -17.24
CA PHE A 487 -12.17 28.95 -16.20
C PHE A 487 -11.81 28.26 -14.87
N GLY A 488 -12.64 28.43 -13.83
CA GLY A 488 -12.33 27.94 -12.49
C GLY A 488 -11.32 28.83 -11.75
N ASN A 489 -11.08 28.52 -10.48
CA ASN A 489 -10.32 29.37 -9.55
C ASN A 489 -9.05 28.69 -9.03
N TYR A 490 -8.93 27.37 -9.14
CA TYR A 490 -7.80 26.61 -8.60
C TYR A 490 -7.12 25.77 -9.69
N HIS A 491 -5.87 26.12 -9.96
CA HIS A 491 -5.07 25.64 -11.11
C HIS A 491 -3.70 25.08 -10.66
N PRO A 492 -3.66 24.06 -9.78
CA PRO A 492 -2.40 23.54 -9.25
C PRO A 492 -1.47 23.00 -10.34
N GLY A 493 -2.04 22.54 -11.45
CA GLY A 493 -1.32 22.14 -12.64
C GLY A 493 -0.37 23.17 -13.24
N ILE A 494 -0.34 24.40 -12.76
CA ILE A 494 0.62 25.45 -13.14
C ILE A 494 1.97 25.29 -12.42
N TYR A 495 1.97 24.82 -11.18
CA TYR A 495 3.17 24.75 -10.32
C TYR A 495 3.52 23.33 -9.86
N THR A 496 2.67 22.33 -10.10
CA THR A 496 2.99 20.93 -9.79
C THR A 496 3.96 20.31 -10.80
N LEU A 497 4.81 19.39 -10.34
CA LEU A 497 5.59 18.50 -11.21
C LEU A 497 4.68 17.47 -11.90
N GLU A 498 3.73 16.92 -11.16
CA GLU A 498 2.71 16.00 -11.68
C GLU A 498 1.64 16.78 -12.46
N THR A 499 1.24 16.27 -13.63
CA THR A 499 0.13 16.83 -14.41
C THR A 499 -1.20 16.28 -13.88
N SER A 500 -1.57 15.07 -14.29
CA SER A 500 -2.76 14.39 -13.76
C SER A 500 -2.48 13.90 -12.35
N ARG A 501 -3.35 14.27 -11.41
CA ARG A 501 -3.23 13.89 -10.00
C ARG A 501 -4.55 13.31 -9.50
N SER A 502 -4.48 12.19 -8.79
CA SER A 502 -5.67 11.47 -8.31
C SER A 502 -6.32 12.20 -7.14
N GLY A 503 -7.63 12.51 -7.24
CA GLY A 503 -8.40 12.97 -6.10
C GLY A 503 -8.75 11.88 -5.08
N GLY A 504 -8.58 10.59 -5.41
CA GLY A 504 -8.83 9.49 -4.48
C GLY A 504 -7.95 9.55 -3.23
N ALA A 505 -6.66 9.83 -3.41
CA ALA A 505 -5.71 9.92 -2.30
C ALA A 505 -6.05 11.06 -1.32
N VAL A 506 -6.54 12.18 -1.86
CA VAL A 506 -7.01 13.34 -1.08
C VAL A 506 -8.29 13.01 -0.33
N LEU A 507 -9.26 12.37 -0.99
CA LEU A 507 -10.50 11.94 -0.34
C LEU A 507 -10.24 10.91 0.76
N ALA A 508 -9.30 9.99 0.56
CA ALA A 508 -8.88 9.02 1.56
C ALA A 508 -8.29 9.69 2.80
N ALA A 509 -7.39 10.66 2.62
CA ALA A 509 -6.79 11.42 3.72
C ALA A 509 -7.83 12.30 4.45
N LEU A 510 -8.67 13.03 3.70
CA LEU A 510 -9.72 13.86 4.28
C LEU A 510 -10.75 13.01 5.05
N ALA A 511 -11.09 11.82 4.57
CA ALA A 511 -11.95 10.88 5.28
C ALA A 511 -11.34 10.48 6.63
N ASN A 512 -10.03 10.23 6.71
CA ASN A 512 -9.35 9.96 7.98
C ASN A 512 -9.40 11.15 8.93
N PHE A 513 -9.12 12.37 8.43
CA PHE A 513 -9.18 13.57 9.25
C PHE A 513 -10.56 13.79 9.84
N LYS A 514 -11.62 13.58 9.05
CA LYS A 514 -13.01 13.71 9.49
C LYS A 514 -13.46 12.57 10.41
N LEU A 515 -12.95 11.35 10.19
CA LEU A 515 -13.30 10.16 10.98
C LEU A 515 -12.63 10.19 12.35
N LEU A 516 -11.32 10.41 12.38
CA LEU A 516 -10.51 10.30 13.60
C LEU A 516 -10.56 11.59 14.42
N GLY A 517 -10.51 12.75 13.75
CA GLY A 517 -10.24 14.02 14.44
C GLY A 517 -8.98 13.95 15.31
N LYS A 518 -8.80 14.92 16.23
CA LYS A 518 -7.70 14.86 17.19
C LYS A 518 -7.84 13.68 18.16
N GLU A 519 -9.06 13.36 18.57
CA GLU A 519 -9.34 12.30 19.54
C GLU A 519 -8.85 10.93 19.06
N GLY A 520 -9.29 10.49 17.88
CA GLY A 520 -8.91 9.21 17.31
C GLY A 520 -7.41 9.13 17.02
N TYR A 521 -6.79 10.22 16.51
CA TYR A 521 -5.34 10.24 16.34
C TYR A 521 -4.59 10.13 17.67
N ARG A 522 -5.02 10.83 18.73
CA ARG A 522 -4.39 10.73 20.05
C ARG A 522 -4.51 9.31 20.61
N VAL A 523 -5.67 8.66 20.47
CA VAL A 523 -5.89 7.27 20.91
C VAL A 523 -4.96 6.32 20.14
N ILE A 524 -4.93 6.39 18.81
CA ILE A 524 -4.11 5.51 17.99
C ILE A 524 -2.62 5.71 18.27
N LEU A 525 -2.13 6.96 18.28
CA LEU A 525 -0.73 7.29 18.55
C LEU A 525 -0.33 6.90 19.98
N GLY A 526 -1.19 7.19 20.96
CA GLY A 526 -0.93 6.82 22.35
C GLY A 526 -0.91 5.31 22.54
N HIS A 527 -1.77 4.56 21.85
CA HIS A 527 -1.77 3.10 21.90
C HIS A 527 -0.49 2.50 21.31
N ILE A 528 -0.07 2.90 20.10
CA ILE A 528 1.15 2.36 19.49
C ILE A 528 2.42 2.72 20.28
N VAL A 529 2.48 3.91 20.88
CA VAL A 529 3.56 4.31 21.79
C VAL A 529 3.51 3.49 23.07
N THR A 530 2.33 3.23 23.63
CA THR A 530 2.19 2.38 24.83
C THR A 530 2.73 0.98 24.57
N MET A 531 2.39 0.36 23.44
CA MET A 531 2.89 -0.97 23.10
C MET A 531 4.40 -0.98 22.84
N ALA A 532 4.96 0.07 22.24
CA ALA A 532 6.42 0.23 22.15
C ALA A 532 7.07 0.33 23.54
N GLU A 533 6.50 1.10 24.47
CA GLU A 533 7.00 1.21 25.84
C GLU A 533 6.86 -0.09 26.65
N VAL A 534 5.80 -0.88 26.41
CA VAL A 534 5.65 -2.23 26.97
C VAL A 534 6.78 -3.13 26.49
N LEU A 535 7.09 -3.14 25.19
CA LEU A 535 8.20 -3.91 24.64
C LEU A 535 9.53 -3.49 25.25
N ARG A 536 9.80 -2.18 25.32
CA ARG A 536 11.01 -1.61 25.94
C ARG A 536 11.15 -2.07 27.39
N ALA A 537 10.08 -1.97 28.19
CA ALA A 537 10.07 -2.41 29.59
C ALA A 537 10.40 -3.90 29.77
N LYS A 538 9.98 -4.75 28.82
CA LYS A 538 10.29 -6.18 28.84
C LYS A 538 11.73 -6.45 28.38
N LEU A 539 12.22 -5.76 27.35
CA LEU A 539 13.60 -5.86 26.86
C LEU A 539 14.63 -5.38 27.90
N GLU A 540 14.35 -4.32 28.65
CA GLU A 540 15.18 -3.83 29.77
C GLU A 540 15.44 -4.91 30.83
N LYS A 541 14.51 -5.86 30.99
CA LYS A 541 14.59 -6.96 31.95
C LYS A 541 15.27 -8.21 31.37
N ALA A 542 15.53 -8.25 30.06
CA ALA A 542 16.11 -9.39 29.38
C ALA A 542 17.65 -9.27 29.33
N PRO A 543 18.43 -10.10 30.03
CA PRO A 543 19.89 -9.94 30.15
C PRO A 543 20.64 -10.15 28.82
N HIS A 544 20.01 -10.84 27.86
CA HIS A 544 20.56 -11.14 26.53
C HIS A 544 20.10 -10.14 25.46
N ALA A 545 19.35 -9.10 25.82
CA ALA A 545 18.88 -8.07 24.89
C ALA A 545 19.32 -6.67 25.34
N CYS A 546 19.50 -5.78 24.38
CA CYS A 546 19.87 -4.38 24.62
C CYS A 546 19.05 -3.47 23.71
N LEU A 547 18.39 -2.46 24.30
CA LEU A 547 17.76 -1.37 23.57
C LEU A 547 18.85 -0.47 22.97
N VAL A 548 18.68 -0.06 21.71
CA VAL A 548 19.70 0.76 21.03
C VAL A 548 19.20 2.13 20.57
N ASN A 549 17.90 2.42 20.74
CA ASN A 549 17.27 3.71 20.52
C ASN A 549 16.46 4.18 21.75
N ASP A 550 16.99 3.95 22.94
CA ASP A 550 16.35 4.30 24.23
C ASP A 550 16.09 5.82 24.39
N SER A 551 16.82 6.64 23.65
CA SER A 551 16.68 8.10 23.61
C SER A 551 15.64 8.59 22.57
N ASN A 552 14.97 7.66 21.87
CA ASN A 552 13.96 7.98 20.87
C ASN A 552 12.56 7.64 21.37
N HIS A 553 11.65 8.61 21.32
CA HIS A 553 10.32 8.48 21.89
C HIS A 553 9.27 8.44 20.79
N GLY A 554 8.92 7.23 20.33
CA GLY A 554 8.01 7.01 19.20
C GLY A 554 7.48 5.58 19.18
N MET A 555 7.00 5.14 18.01
CA MET A 555 6.37 3.83 17.83
C MET A 555 7.35 2.69 17.51
N VAL A 556 8.65 2.99 17.37
CA VAL A 556 9.68 2.03 16.99
C VAL A 556 10.59 1.66 18.14
N THR A 557 10.85 0.36 18.29
CA THR A 557 11.85 -0.17 19.21
C THR A 557 12.95 -0.87 18.42
N LEU A 558 14.17 -0.34 18.54
CA LEU A 558 15.38 -0.95 18.02
C LEU A 558 16.09 -1.69 19.15
N PHE A 559 16.43 -2.94 18.91
CA PHE A 559 17.11 -3.76 19.90
C PHE A 559 18.08 -4.74 19.25
N ARG A 560 19.05 -5.18 20.05
CA ARG A 560 20.02 -6.21 19.69
C ARG A 560 19.94 -7.34 20.69
N VAL A 561 20.20 -8.55 20.21
CA VAL A 561 20.35 -9.72 21.06
C VAL A 561 21.76 -10.27 21.01
N TYR A 562 22.16 -10.94 22.09
CA TYR A 562 23.51 -11.43 22.30
C TYR A 562 23.52 -12.94 22.65
N PRO A 563 24.62 -13.65 22.36
CA PRO A 563 24.79 -15.05 22.75
C PRO A 563 24.68 -15.28 24.27
N ASP A 564 24.41 -16.52 24.67
CA ASP A 564 24.40 -16.89 26.09
C ASP A 564 25.74 -16.55 26.77
N GLY A 565 25.67 -16.05 28.01
CA GLY A 565 26.84 -15.65 28.80
C GLY A 565 27.43 -14.28 28.44
N VAL A 566 26.85 -13.56 27.47
CA VAL A 566 27.21 -12.16 27.16
C VAL A 566 26.23 -11.21 27.85
N ASP A 567 26.75 -10.28 28.65
CA ASP A 567 25.96 -9.15 29.15
C ASP A 567 25.71 -8.17 28.00
N ALA A 568 24.44 -8.10 27.57
CA ALA A 568 24.05 -7.35 26.38
C ALA A 568 24.34 -5.85 26.50
N ASN A 569 24.06 -5.24 27.65
CA ASN A 569 24.25 -3.79 27.85
C ASN A 569 25.73 -3.44 27.93
N LEU A 570 26.53 -4.24 28.64
CA LEU A 570 27.97 -4.05 28.69
C LEU A 570 28.62 -4.26 27.32
N ALA A 571 28.22 -5.30 26.59
CA ALA A 571 28.74 -5.57 25.25
C ALA A 571 28.44 -4.43 24.30
N TYR A 572 27.19 -3.98 24.24
CA TYR A 572 26.79 -2.85 23.42
C TYR A 572 27.56 -1.57 23.78
N HIS A 573 27.67 -1.24 25.07
CA HIS A 573 28.44 -0.09 25.54
C HIS A 573 29.92 -0.17 25.12
N GLU A 574 30.57 -1.33 25.25
CA GLU A 574 31.95 -1.51 24.80
C GLU A 574 32.10 -1.34 23.28
N GLU A 575 31.15 -1.85 22.49
CA GLU A 575 31.14 -1.75 21.03
C GLU A 575 30.97 -0.31 20.53
N THR A 576 30.18 0.50 21.24
CA THR A 576 29.91 1.89 20.85
C THR A 576 30.90 2.90 21.42
N THR A 577 31.69 2.55 22.44
CA THR A 577 32.61 3.50 23.09
C THR A 577 34.09 3.15 22.90
N ARG A 578 34.44 1.89 22.58
CA ARG A 578 35.85 1.45 22.51
C ARG A 578 36.25 1.04 21.08
N PRO A 579 37.08 1.84 20.40
CA PRO A 579 37.55 1.54 19.04
C PRO A 579 38.21 0.17 18.85
N LYS A 580 38.78 -0.44 19.90
CA LYS A 580 39.44 -1.75 19.84
C LYS A 580 38.48 -2.95 19.80
N LYS A 581 37.16 -2.73 19.78
CA LYS A 581 36.13 -3.79 19.85
C LYS A 581 35.42 -4.06 18.51
N VAL A 582 35.94 -3.55 17.40
CA VAL A 582 35.33 -3.72 16.06
C VAL A 582 35.07 -5.18 15.70
N ASP A 583 36.00 -6.08 15.98
CA ASP A 583 35.83 -7.51 15.68
C ASP A 583 34.65 -8.13 16.45
N LYS A 584 34.46 -7.72 17.71
CA LYS A 584 33.30 -8.14 18.51
C LYS A 584 32.00 -7.57 17.96
N LEU A 585 31.98 -6.29 17.60
CA LEU A 585 30.81 -5.66 16.97
C LEU A 585 30.43 -6.39 15.67
N GLN A 586 31.40 -6.72 14.82
CA GLN A 586 31.17 -7.48 13.59
C GLN A 586 30.62 -8.89 13.87
N ALA A 587 31.17 -9.58 14.87
CA ALA A 587 30.68 -10.89 15.29
C ALA A 587 29.23 -10.82 15.79
N HIS A 588 28.89 -9.82 16.61
CA HIS A 588 27.53 -9.63 17.11
C HIS A 588 26.56 -9.10 16.03
N ASN A 589 27.05 -8.36 15.03
CA ASN A 589 26.28 -8.02 13.83
C ASN A 589 25.92 -9.29 13.04
N ALA A 590 26.89 -10.17 12.80
CA ALA A 590 26.64 -11.45 12.15
C ALA A 590 25.66 -12.31 12.95
N TYR A 591 25.79 -12.32 14.27
CA TYR A 591 24.85 -13.00 15.17
C TYR A 591 23.41 -12.50 14.99
N ASN A 592 23.18 -11.18 15.04
CA ASN A 592 21.85 -10.59 14.88
C ASN A 592 21.26 -10.86 13.49
N ARG A 593 22.08 -10.91 12.43
CA ARG A 593 21.61 -11.34 11.08
C ARG A 593 21.11 -12.78 11.07
N ARG A 594 21.84 -13.70 11.71
CA ARG A 594 21.40 -15.12 11.82
C ARG A 594 20.12 -15.27 12.64
N VAL A 595 19.97 -14.49 13.72
CA VAL A 595 18.73 -14.46 14.51
C VAL A 595 17.57 -13.95 13.65
N PHE A 596 17.78 -12.89 12.87
CA PHE A 596 16.77 -12.38 11.95
C PHE A 596 16.37 -13.40 10.88
N GLU A 597 17.32 -14.14 10.30
CA GLU A 597 17.03 -15.24 9.37
C GLU A 597 16.22 -16.36 10.04
N ALA A 598 16.50 -16.69 11.30
CA ALA A 598 15.72 -17.65 12.07
C ALA A 598 14.28 -17.15 12.32
N LEU A 599 14.10 -15.86 12.65
CA LEU A 599 12.78 -15.23 12.77
C LEU A 599 12.00 -15.29 11.45
N ARG A 600 12.65 -15.01 10.31
CA ARG A 600 12.03 -15.14 8.98
C ARG A 600 11.55 -16.56 8.70
N ARG A 601 12.32 -17.58 9.07
CA ARG A 601 11.90 -18.99 8.94
C ARG A 601 10.72 -19.33 9.84
N GLN A 602 10.61 -18.75 11.04
CA GLN A 602 9.40 -18.91 11.87
C GLN A 602 8.17 -18.32 11.17
N VAL A 603 8.33 -17.13 10.57
CA VAL A 603 7.27 -16.49 9.80
C VAL A 603 6.82 -17.33 8.61
N GLU A 604 7.76 -17.88 7.84
CA GLU A 604 7.48 -18.77 6.70
C GLU A 604 6.76 -20.07 7.12
N ARG A 605 6.98 -20.52 8.37
CA ARG A 605 6.27 -21.66 8.98
C ARG A 605 4.89 -21.30 9.56
N GLY A 606 4.53 -20.01 9.60
CA GLY A 606 3.29 -19.51 10.18
C GLY A 606 3.30 -19.34 11.71
N ASP A 607 4.45 -19.54 12.36
CA ASP A 607 4.62 -19.51 13.82
C ASP A 607 5.62 -18.45 14.29
N GLY A 608 5.69 -17.32 13.58
CA GLY A 608 6.67 -16.27 13.80
C GLY A 608 6.10 -14.85 13.89
N MET A 609 6.97 -13.93 14.32
CA MET A 609 6.74 -12.50 14.36
C MET A 609 7.37 -11.85 13.12
N ASN A 610 6.59 -11.10 12.34
CA ASN A 610 7.11 -10.36 11.19
C ASN A 610 7.75 -9.04 11.66
N LEU A 611 9.06 -9.08 11.89
CA LEU A 611 9.89 -7.96 12.33
C LEU A 611 10.79 -7.43 11.20
N GLY A 612 11.37 -6.25 11.43
CA GLY A 612 12.38 -5.67 10.54
C GLY A 612 13.80 -5.89 11.03
N LEU A 613 14.77 -5.68 10.13
CA LEU A 613 16.19 -5.55 10.44
C LEU A 613 16.71 -4.28 9.77
N THR A 614 17.55 -3.52 10.46
CA THR A 614 18.39 -2.50 9.82
C THR A 614 19.84 -2.95 9.84
N ALA A 615 20.50 -2.86 8.69
CA ALA A 615 21.90 -3.21 8.56
C ALA A 615 22.82 -2.14 9.18
N GLN A 616 22.29 -0.94 9.40
CA GLN A 616 23.01 0.21 9.92
C GLN A 616 22.00 1.27 10.37
N TYR A 617 21.54 1.20 11.63
CA TYR A 617 20.76 2.32 12.18
C TYR A 617 21.68 3.50 12.57
N ARG A 618 22.96 3.20 12.86
CA ARG A 618 24.04 4.18 13.01
C ARG A 618 25.41 3.54 12.78
N LEU A 619 26.42 4.40 12.65
CA LEU A 619 27.83 4.01 12.64
C LEU A 619 28.42 4.09 14.05
N SER A 620 29.32 3.15 14.38
CA SER A 620 30.18 3.25 15.56
C SER A 620 31.22 4.37 15.39
N PRO A 621 31.95 4.77 16.45
CA PRO A 621 33.04 5.75 16.33
C PRO A 621 34.17 5.36 15.36
N THR A 622 34.25 4.08 14.98
CA THR A 622 35.22 3.57 13.99
C THR A 622 34.62 3.42 12.59
N GLY A 623 33.40 3.89 12.36
CA GLY A 623 32.70 3.74 11.09
C GLY A 623 32.16 2.33 10.82
N CYS A 624 32.08 1.45 11.83
CA CYS A 624 31.49 0.13 11.66
C CYS A 624 29.96 0.23 11.80
N PRO A 625 29.16 -0.34 10.87
CA PRO A 625 27.71 -0.29 10.97
C PRO A 625 27.21 -1.08 12.18
N ILE A 626 26.20 -0.58 12.86
CA ILE A 626 25.54 -1.30 13.95
C ILE A 626 24.21 -1.87 13.45
N VAL A 627 24.11 -3.20 13.45
CA VAL A 627 22.91 -3.94 13.03
C VAL A 627 21.93 -4.03 14.20
N ALA A 628 20.64 -3.82 13.95
CA ALA A 628 19.59 -3.95 14.96
C ALA A 628 18.31 -4.57 14.41
N LEU A 629 17.62 -5.35 15.24
CA LEU A 629 16.24 -5.79 15.01
C LEU A 629 15.31 -4.61 15.24
N LYS A 630 14.19 -4.59 14.49
CA LYS A 630 13.22 -3.49 14.49
C LYS A 630 11.81 -4.02 14.74
N SER A 631 11.13 -3.42 15.71
CA SER A 631 9.69 -3.55 15.91
C SER A 631 9.05 -2.18 15.69
N PHE A 632 8.22 -2.08 14.65
CA PHE A 632 7.36 -0.93 14.36
C PHE A 632 5.93 -1.27 14.77
N VAL A 633 5.47 -0.73 15.89
CA VAL A 633 4.06 -0.87 16.26
C VAL A 633 3.25 0.10 15.41
N MET A 634 2.51 -0.44 14.45
CA MET A 634 1.66 0.36 13.54
C MET A 634 0.20 -0.08 13.53
N SER A 635 -0.12 -1.27 14.05
CA SER A 635 -1.50 -1.75 14.09
C SER A 635 -2.15 -1.42 15.44
N PRO A 636 -3.39 -0.90 15.46
CA PRO A 636 -4.15 -0.68 16.70
C PRO A 636 -4.65 -1.98 17.33
N PHE A 637 -4.38 -3.13 16.71
CA PHE A 637 -4.70 -4.47 17.23
C PHE A 637 -3.52 -5.12 17.95
N VAL A 638 -2.40 -4.42 18.10
CA VAL A 638 -1.25 -4.90 18.86
C VAL A 638 -1.54 -4.73 20.34
N ASP A 639 -1.35 -5.80 21.12
CA ASP A 639 -1.56 -5.79 22.57
C ASP A 639 -0.32 -6.30 23.31
N GLU A 640 -0.41 -6.39 24.63
CA GLU A 640 0.69 -6.91 25.46
C GLU A 640 1.01 -8.38 25.14
N ALA A 641 0.00 -9.18 24.77
CA ALA A 641 0.19 -10.58 24.41
C ALA A 641 1.04 -10.71 23.14
N ALA A 642 0.86 -9.82 22.16
CA ALA A 642 1.71 -9.74 20.98
C ALA A 642 3.17 -9.39 21.34
N MET A 643 3.41 -8.58 22.38
CA MET A 643 4.76 -8.28 22.88
C MET A 643 5.41 -9.49 23.55
N ASP A 644 4.65 -10.25 24.33
CA ASP A 644 5.13 -11.51 24.92
C ASP A 644 5.45 -12.55 23.85
N TYR A 645 4.60 -12.65 22.83
CA TYR A 645 4.82 -13.53 21.69
C TYR A 645 6.07 -13.13 20.89
N LEU A 646 6.28 -11.83 20.65
CA LEU A 646 7.48 -11.30 20.01
C LEU A 646 8.75 -11.78 20.73
N LEU A 647 8.81 -11.62 22.05
CA LEU A 647 9.97 -12.02 22.84
C LEU A 647 10.18 -13.53 22.84
N ALA A 648 9.11 -14.32 22.86
CA ALA A 648 9.18 -15.77 22.72
C ALA A 648 9.76 -16.19 21.35
N CYS A 649 9.34 -15.54 20.25
CA CYS A 649 9.90 -15.76 18.91
C CYS A 649 11.39 -15.41 18.84
N VAL A 650 11.79 -14.27 19.43
CA VAL A 650 13.19 -13.83 19.51
C VAL A 650 14.03 -14.84 20.30
N GLU A 651 13.57 -15.30 21.46
CA GLU A 651 14.26 -16.30 22.27
C GLU A 651 14.37 -17.64 21.54
N LYS A 652 13.30 -18.09 20.87
CA LYS A 652 13.32 -19.31 20.05
C LYS A 652 14.35 -19.20 18.91
N ALA A 653 14.40 -18.06 18.22
CA ALA A 653 15.38 -17.80 17.17
C ALA A 653 16.82 -17.77 17.72
N ARG A 654 17.01 -17.18 18.90
CA ARG A 654 18.30 -17.13 19.60
C ARG A 654 18.81 -18.53 19.94
N ARG A 655 17.93 -19.41 20.44
CA ARG A 655 18.26 -20.83 20.73
C ARG A 655 18.64 -21.59 19.46
N GLU A 656 17.86 -21.46 18.38
CA GLU A 656 18.20 -22.08 17.07
C GLU A 656 19.59 -21.65 16.58
N VAL A 657 20.02 -20.41 16.84
CA VAL A 657 21.34 -19.89 16.44
C VAL A 657 22.46 -20.29 17.39
N ASN A 658 22.16 -20.54 18.66
CA ASN A 658 23.15 -20.96 19.68
C ASN A 658 23.40 -22.48 19.63
N GLU A 659 22.46 -23.27 19.13
CA GLU A 659 22.66 -24.71 18.92
C GLU A 659 23.77 -24.96 17.88
N PRO A 660 24.70 -25.90 18.14
CA PRO A 660 25.67 -26.30 17.13
C PRO A 660 24.92 -26.83 15.92
N ALA A 661 25.23 -26.32 14.73
CA ALA A 661 24.61 -26.80 13.49
C ALA A 661 24.71 -28.34 13.44
N MET A 662 23.58 -29.03 13.58
CA MET A 662 23.49 -30.45 13.28
C MET A 662 24.06 -30.64 11.86
N PRO A 663 24.96 -31.60 11.62
CA PRO A 663 25.48 -31.84 10.27
C PRO A 663 24.28 -32.11 9.37
N ARG A 664 23.98 -31.18 8.46
CA ARG A 664 22.95 -31.38 7.44
C ARG A 664 23.39 -32.57 6.61
N SER A 665 22.76 -33.72 6.81
CA SER A 665 22.79 -34.79 5.81
C SER A 665 22.18 -34.21 4.54
N ILE A 666 23.03 -33.97 3.56
CA ILE A 666 22.63 -33.60 2.20
C ILE A 666 21.72 -34.73 1.70
N PRO A 667 20.44 -34.50 1.36
CA PRO A 667 19.71 -35.44 0.54
C PRO A 667 20.36 -35.39 -0.83
N GLU A 668 20.93 -36.51 -1.26
CA GLU A 668 21.36 -36.71 -2.65
C GLU A 668 20.17 -36.37 -3.57
N LEU A 669 20.30 -35.27 -4.31
CA LEU A 669 19.53 -35.02 -5.51
C LEU A 669 19.85 -36.16 -6.48
N LYS A 670 18.97 -37.16 -6.53
CA LYS A 670 18.92 -38.08 -7.67
C LYS A 670 18.31 -37.31 -8.83
N GLU A 671 19.11 -37.12 -9.87
CA GLU A 671 18.64 -36.80 -11.22
C GLU A 671 17.55 -37.81 -11.64
N GLN A 672 16.38 -37.29 -11.99
CA GLN A 672 15.49 -37.84 -13.02
C GLN A 672 14.55 -36.77 -13.54
#